data_AF-A0A8I2YNM4-F1
#
_entry.id   AF-A0A8I2YNM4-F1
#
_cell.length_a   1.000
_cell.length_b   1.000
_cell.length_c   1.000
_cell.angle_alpha   90.00
_cell.angle_beta   90.00
_cell.angle_gamma   90.00
#
_symmetry.space_group_name_H-M   'P 1'
#
loop_
_entity.id
_entity.type
_entity.pdbx_description
1 polymer ?
#
loop_
_entity_poly.entity_id
_entity_poly.type
_entity_poly.pdbx_seq_one_letter_code
_entity_poly.pdbx_strand_id
1 'polypeptide(L)'
;MDVSLAVREYVQNQVDQVLKEMGTLEWSDWAHTRLDDSADRTARQNLKDKISSLYPGLLTGPHGSRLRTDSAWLPEYVVSAKIAHNTLKQTPHASDLDVCNIVWRHEVTGIIALSLFNNHLDSDASAATFVTPGASTSCASLWAAGQNGIGFMTATQFFHELVEKMRQELHSDVGASLGISVRVGHDVGEVSREKATCSSCSRSIIVKLDELFPFTPSDLMEKKALTEKDAAMEVTSMSRRRMMYHMSRPKATMKRENNVGQGLFREEPLIKADEVSIVIVGLPNDITPEAIFCGTFGLFKPLRLWRIPNALFEFFKTPGNVPLFYYRGQLMPSLHIGLAQVGINYHGTLEICPKTFEVKKDHVLYQRYQHLLQEAIQYAFCHLPELAVELACDMMMRLEGGEPRSFDIFVPMRGHDAAYRSAFCAAWERMCPDGPQIKQMYPYQESALEEFRLIEEFNMIGQPVPDKVMAQVIVPSGAYIPIKEHAEDVLLRRRGVGSGFVGFVQFRRAILYVFPWATNSDIVMVDYTNSYPRILWDDKTKQFVLGIPHCTLHLEDECSCWVPPYLLEARDTYCKHPTNRDKGEVTTFSYDVFFRAYALAMGADRFQVDNRAKGLLAKKRKTPPSSRPGDQQEPTKRPCPDVQPGGILSRSARDKDNGMEVVSSSDPSSPAHSTPPLQLKNLMTAEPTFDLPTATKPKDMLSHPLAEFFKPIMSAYDRSLSTVSSQAARFEIQRQRFIADKIREEEEISALRAQVAEERAKARCFRAQLQVAETERDRTRDLLISKWGRNNQ
;
A
#
# COMPACT_ATOMS: atom_id res chain seq x y z
N MET A 1 14.03 14.70 -6.35
CA MET A 1 13.87 15.62 -5.20
C MET A 1 13.23 16.88 -5.74
N ASP A 2 12.33 17.48 -4.98
CA ASP A 2 11.67 18.75 -5.30
C ASP A 2 11.86 19.73 -4.12
N VAL A 3 11.31 20.95 -4.26
CA VAL A 3 11.41 21.99 -3.23
C VAL A 3 10.78 21.54 -1.90
N SER A 4 9.63 20.86 -1.94
CA SER A 4 8.93 20.43 -0.72
C SER A 4 9.76 19.42 0.08
N LEU A 5 10.37 18.45 -0.62
CA LEU A 5 11.24 17.42 -0.03
C LEU A 5 12.57 18.01 0.45
N ALA A 6 13.05 19.10 -0.15
CA ALA A 6 14.25 19.79 0.29
C ALA A 6 14.01 20.72 1.50
N VAL A 7 12.87 21.41 1.56
CA VAL A 7 12.47 22.16 2.76
C VAL A 7 12.20 21.21 3.94
N ARG A 8 11.56 20.06 3.68
CA ARG A 8 11.33 18.99 4.67
C ARG A 8 12.59 18.67 5.46
N GLU A 9 13.75 18.52 4.81
CA GLU A 9 15.01 18.17 5.48
C GLU A 9 15.51 19.25 6.45
N TYR A 10 15.33 20.52 6.12
CA TYR A 10 15.71 21.61 7.03
C TYR A 10 14.73 21.72 8.20
N VAL A 11 13.43 21.62 7.92
CA VAL A 11 12.36 21.63 8.93
C VAL A 11 12.48 20.42 9.87
N GLN A 12 12.85 19.25 9.35
CA GLN A 12 13.00 18.03 10.13
C GLN A 12 14.03 18.18 11.24
N ASN A 13 15.16 18.87 10.99
CA ASN A 13 16.14 19.14 12.05
C ASN A 13 15.56 20.04 13.17
N GLN A 14 14.70 21.00 12.82
CA GLN A 14 14.03 21.85 13.81
C GLN A 14 13.00 21.05 14.62
N VAL A 15 12.19 20.21 13.95
CA VAL A 15 11.20 19.33 14.59
C VAL A 15 11.89 18.33 15.51
N ASP A 16 12.98 17.69 15.06
CA ASP A 16 13.75 16.74 15.87
C ASP A 16 14.36 17.41 17.12
N GLN A 17 14.77 18.69 17.04
CA GLN A 17 15.19 19.44 18.21
C GLN A 17 14.04 19.63 19.22
N VAL A 18 12.85 20.03 18.75
CA VAL A 18 11.65 20.15 19.59
C VAL A 18 11.29 18.82 20.25
N LEU A 19 11.23 17.73 19.48
CA LEU A 19 10.89 16.39 19.97
C LEU A 19 11.89 15.90 21.03
N LYS A 20 13.19 16.12 20.80
CA LYS A 20 14.27 15.76 21.73
C LYS A 20 14.18 16.53 23.03
N GLU A 21 14.05 17.86 22.97
CA GLU A 21 14.02 18.70 24.19
C GLU A 21 12.71 18.54 24.97
N MET A 22 11.57 18.36 24.31
CA MET A 22 10.28 18.06 24.97
C MET A 22 10.20 16.61 25.48
N GLY A 23 11.02 15.69 24.96
CA GLY A 23 10.92 14.25 25.23
C GLY A 23 9.54 13.71 24.83
N THR A 24 9.15 13.94 23.57
CA THR A 24 7.91 13.44 22.95
C THR A 24 8.21 12.81 21.59
N LEU A 25 7.32 11.96 21.08
CA LEU A 25 7.43 11.35 19.75
C LEU A 25 6.70 12.15 18.65
N GLU A 26 5.85 13.08 19.06
CA GLU A 26 4.99 13.88 18.20
C GLU A 26 5.00 15.34 18.65
N TRP A 27 4.93 16.25 17.68
CA TRP A 27 4.73 17.67 17.86
C TRP A 27 4.23 18.29 16.55
N SER A 28 3.23 19.18 16.60
CA SER A 28 2.64 19.83 15.40
C SER A 28 2.02 21.21 15.68
N ASP A 29 2.45 21.86 16.76
CA ASP A 29 1.88 23.10 17.27
C ASP A 29 2.55 24.32 16.65
N TRP A 30 2.29 24.50 15.35
CA TRP A 30 2.75 25.64 14.57
C TRP A 30 1.74 26.80 14.60
N ALA A 31 2.27 28.01 14.76
CA ALA A 31 1.54 29.26 14.57
C ALA A 31 1.79 29.77 13.14
N HIS A 32 0.72 29.88 12.35
CA HIS A 32 0.77 30.29 10.95
C HIS A 32 0.29 31.74 10.82
N THR A 33 1.02 32.55 10.06
CA THR A 33 0.59 33.90 9.63
C THR A 33 0.74 33.97 8.12
N ARG A 34 -0.39 33.91 7.41
CA ARG A 34 -0.47 34.19 5.96
C ARG A 34 -0.78 35.66 5.76
N LEU A 35 -0.08 36.28 4.83
CA LEU A 35 -0.42 37.58 4.29
C LEU A 35 -0.94 37.32 2.87
N ASP A 36 -2.24 37.51 2.67
CA ASP A 36 -2.85 37.41 1.34
C ASP A 36 -2.28 38.49 0.41
N ASP A 37 -2.35 38.30 -0.91
CA ASP A 37 -1.84 39.28 -1.90
C ASP A 37 -2.52 40.66 -1.81
N SER A 38 -3.66 40.74 -1.11
CA SER A 38 -4.39 41.97 -0.80
C SER A 38 -3.88 42.72 0.44
N ALA A 39 -2.96 42.14 1.21
CA ALA A 39 -2.43 42.76 2.43
C ALA A 39 -1.56 43.98 2.09
N ASP A 40 -1.89 45.13 2.71
CA ASP A 40 -1.14 46.37 2.52
C ASP A 40 0.37 46.16 2.75
N ARG A 41 1.17 46.69 1.81
CA ARG A 41 2.63 46.75 1.87
C ARG A 41 3.14 47.22 3.24
N THR A 42 2.49 48.22 3.83
CA THR A 42 2.82 48.73 5.17
C THR A 42 2.68 47.66 6.25
N ALA A 43 1.63 46.83 6.20
CA ALA A 43 1.44 45.74 7.14
C ALA A 43 2.51 44.64 6.99
N ARG A 44 2.90 44.31 5.75
CA ARG A 44 3.98 43.35 5.46
C ARG A 44 5.34 43.86 5.94
N GLN A 45 5.63 45.15 5.76
CA GLN A 45 6.85 45.80 6.27
C GLN A 45 6.87 45.85 7.81
N ASN A 46 5.76 46.24 8.44
CA ASN A 46 5.63 46.20 9.91
C ASN A 46 5.85 44.78 10.48
N LEU A 47 5.40 43.74 9.77
CA LEU A 47 5.66 42.35 10.15
C LEU A 47 7.15 42.00 10.00
N LYS A 48 7.81 42.40 8.92
CA LYS A 48 9.25 42.24 8.71
C LYS A 48 10.08 42.89 9.82
N ASP A 49 9.71 44.09 10.25
CA ASP A 49 10.39 44.81 11.33
C ASP A 49 10.17 44.13 12.68
N LYS A 50 8.93 43.70 12.97
CA LYS A 50 8.60 42.90 14.17
C LYS A 50 9.40 41.59 14.21
N ILE A 51 9.46 40.85 13.11
CA ILE A 51 10.21 39.60 12.98
C ILE A 51 11.71 39.82 13.15
N SER A 52 12.26 40.87 12.56
CA SER A 52 13.68 41.25 12.70
C SER A 52 14.06 41.68 14.13
N SER A 53 13.08 42.05 14.95
CA SER A 53 13.24 42.37 16.37
C SER A 53 13.10 41.14 17.27
N LEU A 54 12.17 40.22 16.95
CA LEU A 54 11.96 38.97 17.69
C LEU A 54 13.07 37.94 17.46
N TYR A 55 13.56 37.84 16.21
CA TYR A 55 14.57 36.86 15.79
C TYR A 55 15.78 37.60 15.20
N PRO A 56 16.61 38.28 16.03
CA PRO A 56 17.65 39.19 15.56
C PRO A 56 18.67 38.52 14.62
N GLY A 57 18.94 37.23 14.84
CA GLY A 57 19.85 36.42 14.04
C GLY A 57 19.23 35.70 12.82
N LEU A 58 17.92 35.82 12.57
CA LEU A 58 17.26 35.23 11.40
C LEU A 58 17.81 35.86 10.10
N LEU A 59 17.75 37.19 10.00
CA LEU A 59 18.18 37.94 8.82
C LEU A 59 19.62 38.45 8.94
N THR A 60 20.56 37.50 9.02
CA THR A 60 21.99 37.74 9.11
C THR A 60 22.77 36.96 8.04
N GLY A 61 24.05 37.30 7.86
CA GLY A 61 24.91 36.72 6.82
C GLY A 61 24.67 37.32 5.41
N PRO A 62 25.39 36.84 4.37
CA PRO A 62 25.47 37.47 3.04
C PRO A 62 24.15 37.71 2.29
N HIS A 63 23.16 36.83 2.49
CA HIS A 63 21.85 36.97 1.85
C HIS A 63 20.77 37.40 2.85
N GLY A 64 20.85 36.96 4.12
CA GLY A 64 19.93 37.41 5.16
C GLY A 64 20.00 38.92 5.42
N SER A 65 21.20 39.52 5.39
CA SER A 65 21.33 40.98 5.51
C SER A 65 20.66 41.74 4.37
N ARG A 66 20.64 41.17 3.15
CA ARG A 66 19.98 41.78 1.98
C ARG A 66 18.47 41.74 2.10
N LEU A 67 17.91 40.59 2.49
CA LEU A 67 16.48 40.48 2.81
C LEU A 67 16.08 41.51 3.88
N ARG A 68 16.96 41.80 4.85
CA ARG A 68 16.75 42.84 5.87
C ARG A 68 16.75 44.25 5.28
N THR A 69 17.79 44.63 4.53
CA THR A 69 18.01 46.02 4.07
C THR A 69 17.14 46.43 2.89
N ASP A 70 16.82 45.50 2.00
CA ASP A 70 16.06 45.80 0.79
C ASP A 70 14.55 45.75 1.09
N SER A 71 13.87 46.89 0.97
CA SER A 71 12.45 47.06 1.21
C SER A 71 11.54 46.32 0.23
N ALA A 72 12.05 45.86 -0.92
CA ALA A 72 11.26 45.09 -1.88
C ALA A 72 11.04 43.64 -1.45
N TRP A 73 11.84 43.11 -0.51
CA TRP A 73 11.63 41.80 0.10
C TRP A 73 10.63 41.88 1.25
N LEU A 74 9.47 41.26 1.08
CA LEU A 74 8.39 41.26 2.08
C LEU A 74 7.96 39.83 2.43
N PRO A 75 7.59 39.57 3.69
CA PRO A 75 7.10 38.26 4.11
C PRO A 75 5.74 37.99 3.43
N GLU A 76 5.54 36.76 2.96
CA GLU A 76 4.30 36.26 2.35
C GLU A 76 3.63 35.25 3.29
N TYR A 77 4.44 34.31 3.80
CA TYR A 77 3.98 33.29 4.73
C TYR A 77 5.02 33.08 5.83
N VAL A 78 4.56 33.12 7.08
CA VAL A 78 5.39 32.93 8.27
C VAL A 78 4.80 31.76 9.05
N VAL A 79 5.64 30.77 9.34
CA VAL A 79 5.31 29.70 10.29
C VAL A 79 6.30 29.75 11.43
N SER A 80 5.81 29.76 12.66
CA SER A 80 6.66 29.87 13.84
C SER A 80 6.14 29.00 14.96
N ALA A 81 7.03 28.66 15.89
CA ALA A 81 6.68 27.98 17.12
C ALA A 81 7.49 28.56 18.26
N LYS A 82 6.87 28.62 19.44
CA LYS A 82 7.52 29.00 20.67
C LYS A 82 7.15 28.01 21.76
N ILE A 83 8.13 27.24 22.22
CA ILE A 83 7.97 26.22 23.25
C ILE A 83 8.64 26.78 24.52
N ALA A 84 7.81 27.05 25.54
CA ALA A 84 8.27 27.67 26.77
C ALA A 84 9.28 26.79 27.51
N HIS A 85 10.32 27.40 28.09
CA HIS A 85 11.44 26.68 28.72
C HIS A 85 10.97 25.63 29.75
N ASN A 86 9.91 25.92 30.50
CA ASN A 86 9.34 25.03 31.50
C ASN A 86 8.66 23.75 30.96
N THR A 87 8.44 23.62 29.64
CA THR A 87 7.95 22.38 29.01
C THR A 87 9.07 21.54 28.39
N LEU A 88 10.29 22.10 28.29
CA LEU A 88 11.48 21.42 27.80
C LEU A 88 12.08 20.57 28.92
N LYS A 89 12.02 19.25 28.77
CA LYS A 89 12.48 18.28 29.79
C LYS A 89 13.99 18.03 29.74
N GLN A 90 14.59 18.18 28.55
CA GLN A 90 15.97 17.78 28.26
C GLN A 90 16.69 18.87 27.44
N THR A 91 16.66 20.11 27.93
CA THR A 91 17.34 21.25 27.30
C THR A 91 18.56 21.71 28.10
N PRO A 92 19.73 21.97 27.47
CA PRO A 92 20.84 22.67 28.11
C PRO A 92 20.69 24.19 28.07
N HIS A 93 19.70 24.73 27.33
CA HIS A 93 19.50 26.16 27.13
C HIS A 93 18.64 26.77 28.24
N ALA A 94 18.93 28.01 28.63
CA ALA A 94 18.15 28.77 29.62
C ALA A 94 16.98 29.57 29.00
N SER A 95 16.72 29.41 27.70
CA SER A 95 15.67 30.11 26.96
C SER A 95 14.48 29.23 26.62
N ASP A 96 13.39 29.88 26.20
CA ASP A 96 12.34 29.25 25.42
C ASP A 96 12.90 28.82 24.06
N LEU A 97 12.46 27.67 23.54
CA LEU A 97 12.80 27.19 22.21
C LEU A 97 11.93 27.92 21.17
N ASP A 98 12.56 28.76 20.37
CA ASP A 98 11.93 29.56 19.31
C ASP A 98 12.35 29.03 17.93
N VAL A 99 11.36 28.73 17.08
CA VAL A 99 11.54 28.29 15.68
C VAL A 99 10.76 29.22 14.76
N CYS A 100 11.38 29.67 13.66
CA CYS A 100 10.73 30.58 12.70
C CYS A 100 11.15 30.30 11.25
N ASN A 101 10.17 30.05 10.39
CA ASN A 101 10.32 29.74 8.97
C ASN A 101 9.50 30.74 8.14
N ILE A 102 10.11 31.38 7.14
CA ILE A 102 9.49 32.48 6.39
C ILE A 102 9.73 32.33 4.89
N VAL A 103 8.63 32.37 4.13
CA VAL A 103 8.63 32.62 2.69
C VAL A 103 8.57 34.14 2.47
N TRP A 104 9.57 34.65 1.75
CA TRP A 104 9.66 36.03 1.32
C TRP A 104 9.43 36.12 -0.19
N ARG A 105 8.75 37.17 -0.64
CA ARG A 105 8.63 37.50 -2.06
C ARG A 105 9.19 38.88 -2.33
N HIS A 106 9.94 39.00 -3.41
CA HIS A 106 10.40 40.28 -3.92
C HIS A 106 9.29 40.95 -4.76
N GLU A 107 8.85 42.14 -4.38
CA GLU A 107 7.71 42.82 -5.03
C GLU A 107 7.87 43.00 -6.55
N VAL A 108 9.05 43.43 -7.02
CA VAL A 108 9.29 43.72 -8.45
C VAL A 108 9.51 42.46 -9.30
N THR A 109 10.31 41.50 -8.84
CA THR A 109 10.73 40.34 -9.64
C THR A 109 9.89 39.09 -9.40
N GLY A 110 9.08 39.07 -8.34
CA GLY A 110 8.31 37.90 -7.91
C GLY A 110 9.15 36.74 -7.35
N ILE A 111 10.49 36.84 -7.37
CA ILE A 111 11.42 35.81 -6.89
C ILE A 111 11.14 35.51 -5.43
N ILE A 112 11.24 34.23 -5.08
CA ILE A 112 11.01 33.75 -3.72
C ILE A 112 12.34 33.55 -2.99
N ALA A 113 12.34 33.84 -1.69
CA ALA A 113 13.39 33.47 -0.76
C ALA A 113 12.79 32.75 0.44
N LEU A 114 13.57 31.87 1.06
CA LEU A 114 13.21 31.13 2.26
C LEU A 114 14.20 31.46 3.37
N SER A 115 13.70 31.66 4.60
CA SER A 115 14.54 31.73 5.79
C SER A 115 14.04 30.75 6.84
N LEU A 116 14.96 30.02 7.48
CA LEU A 116 14.66 29.09 8.57
C LEU A 116 15.56 29.43 9.76
N PHE A 117 15.01 29.42 10.98
CA PHE A 117 15.71 29.77 12.21
C PHE A 117 15.28 28.88 13.38
N ASN A 118 16.24 28.53 14.22
CA ASN A 118 16.05 27.96 15.56
C ASN A 118 17.08 28.56 16.52
N ASN A 119 16.69 28.81 17.77
CA ASN A 119 17.56 29.43 18.78
C ASN A 119 18.26 28.43 19.73
N HIS A 120 17.90 27.15 19.68
CA HIS A 120 18.59 26.08 20.40
C HIS A 120 19.32 25.19 19.41
N LEU A 121 20.63 25.08 19.61
CA LEU A 121 21.56 24.26 18.86
C LEU A 121 22.34 23.42 19.86
N ASP A 122 22.52 22.15 19.56
CA ASP A 122 23.25 21.24 20.45
C ASP A 122 24.68 21.73 20.71
N SER A 123 25.13 21.58 21.96
CA SER A 123 26.40 22.14 22.44
C SER A 123 27.67 21.59 21.75
N ASP A 124 27.55 20.45 21.08
CA ASP A 124 28.58 19.80 20.27
C ASP A 124 28.43 20.07 18.75
N ALA A 125 27.33 20.71 18.34
CA ALA A 125 27.11 21.09 16.96
C ALA A 125 27.91 22.35 16.59
N SER A 126 28.53 22.29 15.42
CA SER A 126 29.30 23.38 14.83
C SER A 126 28.97 23.51 13.35
N ALA A 127 29.44 24.56 12.68
CA ALA A 127 29.28 24.67 11.23
C ALA A 127 29.81 23.43 10.47
N ALA A 128 30.87 22.78 10.96
CA ALA A 128 31.40 21.54 10.40
C ALA A 128 30.37 20.38 10.42
N THR A 129 29.51 20.33 11.44
CA THR A 129 28.49 19.28 11.64
C THR A 129 27.38 19.34 10.58
N PHE A 130 27.12 20.52 9.99
CA PHE A 130 26.12 20.69 8.93
C PHE A 130 26.66 20.45 7.52
N VAL A 131 27.98 20.59 7.33
CA VAL A 131 28.62 20.61 5.99
C VAL A 131 29.46 19.36 5.69
N THR A 132 29.70 18.52 6.69
CA THR A 132 30.48 17.28 6.56
C THR A 132 29.53 16.08 6.43
N PRO A 133 29.54 15.32 5.33
CA PRO A 133 28.68 14.16 5.18
C PRO A 133 28.87 13.13 6.30
N GLY A 134 27.77 12.77 6.98
CA GLY A 134 27.77 11.81 8.08
C GLY A 134 28.13 12.39 9.46
N ALA A 135 28.57 13.65 9.53
CA ALA A 135 28.51 14.41 10.78
C ALA A 135 27.05 14.83 11.03
N SER A 136 26.60 14.76 12.28
CA SER A 136 25.22 15.11 12.62
C SER A 136 25.06 15.38 14.10
N THR A 137 24.07 16.21 14.41
CA THR A 137 23.65 16.60 15.75
C THR A 137 22.82 15.52 16.48
N SER A 138 22.34 14.49 15.76
CA SER A 138 21.34 13.55 16.31
C SER A 138 21.59 12.06 15.97
N CYS A 139 22.84 11.61 16.02
CA CYS A 139 23.20 10.21 15.71
C CYS A 139 22.60 9.12 16.64
N ALA A 140 21.94 9.47 17.76
CA ALA A 140 21.51 8.51 18.79
C ALA A 140 20.17 8.83 19.49
N SER A 141 19.41 9.83 19.05
CA SER A 141 18.13 10.18 19.70
C SER A 141 17.01 9.22 19.30
N LEU A 142 16.32 8.63 20.29
CA LEU A 142 15.10 7.83 20.06
C LEU A 142 13.88 8.68 19.66
N TRP A 143 13.95 9.99 19.90
CA TRP A 143 12.88 10.97 19.65
C TRP A 143 12.93 11.51 18.22
N ALA A 144 14.14 11.64 17.67
CA ALA A 144 14.38 12.17 16.33
C ALA A 144 14.18 11.10 15.25
N ALA A 145 13.64 11.48 14.09
CA ALA A 145 13.53 10.59 12.93
C ALA A 145 14.63 10.83 11.87
N GLY A 146 15.36 11.94 11.95
CA GLY A 146 16.43 12.32 11.04
C GLY A 146 17.66 11.40 11.12
N GLN A 147 18.37 11.27 9.99
CA GLN A 147 19.53 10.38 9.86
C GLN A 147 20.78 11.14 9.41
N ASN A 148 21.75 11.24 10.33
CA ASN A 148 23.16 11.55 10.09
C ASN A 148 23.47 12.73 9.13
N GLY A 149 22.62 13.77 9.10
CA GLY A 149 22.83 15.00 8.32
C GLY A 149 22.76 14.83 6.78
N ILE A 150 22.52 13.62 6.26
CA ILE A 150 22.56 13.32 4.82
C ILE A 150 21.48 14.10 4.07
N GLY A 151 20.28 14.19 4.65
CA GLY A 151 19.16 14.93 4.08
C GLY A 151 19.45 16.43 3.95
N PHE A 152 20.04 17.05 4.98
CA PHE A 152 20.48 18.45 4.94
C PHE A 152 21.39 18.73 3.75
N MET A 153 22.46 17.94 3.59
CA MET A 153 23.42 18.11 2.49
C MET A 153 22.77 17.92 1.12
N THR A 154 21.85 16.96 0.99
CA THR A 154 21.11 16.69 -0.25
C THR A 154 20.16 17.85 -0.60
N ALA A 155 19.48 18.41 0.40
CA ALA A 155 18.64 19.59 0.24
C ALA A 155 19.46 20.84 -0.12
N THR A 156 20.60 21.08 0.54
CA THR A 156 21.53 22.16 0.19
C THR A 156 22.04 22.03 -1.24
N GLN A 157 22.34 20.81 -1.69
CA GLN A 157 22.72 20.57 -3.08
C GLN A 157 21.60 20.88 -4.06
N PHE A 158 20.41 20.34 -3.82
CA PHE A 158 19.23 20.60 -4.66
C PHE A 158 18.94 22.11 -4.77
N PHE A 159 18.95 22.83 -3.64
CA PHE A 159 18.72 24.27 -3.64
C PHE A 159 19.83 25.05 -4.34
N HIS A 160 21.10 24.68 -4.19
CA HIS A 160 22.19 25.35 -4.90
C HIS A 160 22.05 25.14 -6.42
N GLU A 161 21.68 23.94 -6.86
CA GLU A 161 21.45 23.65 -8.28
C GLU A 161 20.27 24.46 -8.84
N LEU A 162 19.17 24.56 -8.10
CA LEU A 162 18.00 25.36 -8.45
C LEU A 162 18.32 26.88 -8.51
N VAL A 163 19.04 27.40 -7.52
CA VAL A 163 19.42 28.82 -7.45
C VAL A 163 20.40 29.20 -8.57
N GLU A 164 21.34 28.33 -8.94
CA GLU A 164 22.23 28.56 -10.09
C GLU A 164 21.46 28.59 -11.41
N LYS A 165 20.45 27.71 -11.56
CA LYS A 165 19.56 27.71 -12.74
C LYS A 165 18.80 29.04 -12.82
N MET A 166 18.15 29.47 -11.74
CA MET A 166 17.45 30.75 -11.69
C MET A 166 18.38 31.94 -11.99
N ARG A 167 19.63 31.92 -11.51
CA ARG A 167 20.63 32.97 -11.80
C ARG A 167 21.00 33.04 -13.29
N GLN A 168 20.97 31.92 -14.01
CA GLN A 168 21.22 31.89 -15.45
C GLN A 168 20.01 32.42 -16.24
N GLU A 169 18.80 32.10 -15.80
CA GLU A 169 17.54 32.48 -16.46
C GLU A 169 17.18 33.97 -16.28
N LEU A 170 17.47 34.56 -15.12
CA LEU A 170 17.11 35.96 -14.81
C LEU A 170 17.96 37.02 -15.54
N HIS A 171 19.08 36.61 -16.16
CA HIS A 171 20.14 37.48 -16.68
C HIS A 171 20.68 38.50 -15.65
N SER A 172 21.78 39.19 -15.98
CA SER A 172 22.57 39.97 -15.00
C SER A 172 21.93 41.28 -14.50
N ASP A 173 20.73 41.64 -14.98
CA ASP A 173 20.07 42.92 -14.66
C ASP A 173 19.38 42.94 -13.29
N VAL A 174 19.09 41.77 -12.70
CA VAL A 174 18.56 41.68 -11.34
C VAL A 174 19.71 41.73 -10.34
N GLY A 175 19.98 42.92 -9.78
CA GLY A 175 21.07 43.19 -8.82
C GLY A 175 20.99 42.45 -7.46
N ALA A 176 20.10 41.47 -7.31
CA ALA A 176 20.03 40.60 -6.14
C ALA A 176 21.08 39.48 -6.24
N SER A 177 21.89 39.29 -5.18
CA SER A 177 22.67 38.05 -5.09
C SER A 177 21.73 36.90 -4.78
N LEU A 178 21.50 36.04 -5.75
CA LEU A 178 20.89 34.73 -5.52
C LEU A 178 21.95 33.79 -4.94
N GLY A 179 21.61 33.01 -3.92
CA GLY A 179 22.54 32.13 -3.22
C GLY A 179 21.94 31.47 -1.99
N ILE A 180 22.78 30.77 -1.22
CA ILE A 180 22.42 30.15 0.06
C ILE A 180 23.47 30.54 1.09
N SER A 181 23.01 31.01 2.24
CA SER A 181 23.86 31.31 3.38
C SER A 181 23.36 30.58 4.62
N VAL A 182 24.28 29.95 5.34
CA VAL A 182 24.02 29.20 6.57
C VAL A 182 24.80 29.88 7.69
N ARG A 183 24.14 30.24 8.79
CA ARG A 183 24.78 30.72 10.02
C ARG A 183 24.60 29.68 11.11
N VAL A 184 25.67 29.39 11.83
CA VAL A 184 25.69 28.51 13.01
C VAL A 184 26.38 29.27 14.13
N GLY A 185 25.61 29.81 15.06
CA GLY A 185 26.11 30.74 16.07
C GLY A 185 26.79 31.95 15.43
N HIS A 186 28.11 32.06 15.62
CA HIS A 186 28.94 33.13 15.07
C HIS A 186 29.62 32.79 13.74
N ASP A 187 29.51 31.55 13.27
CA ASP A 187 30.05 31.13 11.97
C ASP A 187 29.05 31.44 10.87
N VAL A 188 29.53 32.04 9.78
CA VAL A 188 28.71 32.42 8.62
C VAL A 188 29.27 31.79 7.36
N GLY A 189 28.50 30.90 6.77
CA GLY A 189 28.81 30.19 5.54
C GLY A 189 28.08 30.72 4.33
N GLU A 190 28.78 30.91 3.20
CA GLU A 190 28.17 31.00 1.87
C GLU A 190 28.38 29.67 1.12
N VAL A 191 27.29 29.07 0.64
CA VAL A 191 27.34 27.81 -0.10
C VAL A 191 27.80 28.09 -1.53
N SER A 192 28.82 27.37 -2.00
CA SER A 192 29.35 27.50 -3.36
C SER A 192 29.81 26.16 -3.92
N ARG A 193 29.90 26.03 -5.25
CA ARG A 193 30.53 24.84 -5.85
C ARG A 193 32.05 24.89 -5.73
N GLU A 194 32.64 23.75 -5.42
CA GLU A 194 34.07 23.57 -5.58
C GLU A 194 34.45 23.69 -7.06
N LYS A 195 35.58 24.37 -7.35
CA LYS A 195 36.12 24.39 -8.71
C LYS A 195 36.60 22.98 -9.05
N ALA A 196 35.97 22.35 -10.05
CA ALA A 196 36.33 21.01 -10.48
C ALA A 196 37.83 20.89 -10.77
N THR A 197 38.55 20.17 -9.90
CA THR A 197 39.98 19.89 -10.03
C THR A 197 40.28 18.86 -11.11
N CYS A 198 39.27 18.07 -11.50
CA CYS A 198 39.31 17.13 -12.61
C CYS A 198 37.97 17.12 -13.36
N SER A 199 37.98 16.78 -14.65
CA SER A 199 36.79 16.70 -15.49
C SER A 199 35.88 15.50 -15.19
N SER A 200 36.38 14.47 -14.51
CA SER A 200 35.63 13.26 -14.13
C SER A 200 35.10 13.27 -12.69
N CYS A 201 35.54 14.20 -11.85
CA CYS A 201 35.04 14.32 -10.48
C CYS A 201 33.66 14.99 -10.47
N SER A 202 32.71 14.38 -9.76
CA SER A 202 31.46 15.05 -9.38
C SER A 202 31.79 16.31 -8.59
N ARG A 203 31.25 17.45 -9.02
CA ARG A 203 31.48 18.75 -8.37
C ARG A 203 30.91 18.71 -6.96
N SER A 204 31.76 18.81 -5.95
CA SER A 204 31.32 18.93 -4.57
C SER A 204 30.75 20.32 -4.30
N ILE A 205 29.94 20.43 -3.25
CA ILE A 205 29.53 21.70 -2.69
C ILE A 205 30.36 21.96 -1.44
N ILE A 206 30.90 23.18 -1.36
CA ILE A 206 31.70 23.68 -0.26
C ILE A 206 31.00 24.88 0.35
N VAL A 207 30.97 24.92 1.68
CA VAL A 207 30.52 26.10 2.42
C VAL A 207 31.76 26.90 2.80
N LYS A 208 31.85 28.14 2.30
CA LYS A 208 32.91 29.08 2.67
C LYS A 208 32.55 29.70 4.01
N LEU A 209 33.10 29.12 5.07
CA LEU A 209 32.89 29.57 6.45
C LEU A 209 33.80 30.75 6.79
N ASP A 210 33.19 31.90 7.07
CA ASP A 210 33.78 33.00 7.82
C ASP A 210 33.42 32.81 9.31
N GLU A 211 34.39 32.44 10.15
CA GLU A 211 34.25 32.51 11.61
C GLU A 211 34.21 33.99 12.02
N LEU A 212 33.06 34.50 12.50
CA LEU A 212 32.87 35.91 12.86
C LEU A 212 32.69 36.13 14.36
N PHE A 213 33.25 35.24 15.19
CA PHE A 213 33.27 35.40 16.65
C PHE A 213 33.93 36.72 17.09
N PRO A 214 33.44 37.40 18.15
CA PRO A 214 33.97 38.69 18.61
C PRO A 214 35.30 38.57 19.36
N PHE A 215 36.35 38.10 18.68
CA PHE A 215 37.71 38.03 19.20
C PHE A 215 38.29 39.41 19.54
N THR A 216 39.07 39.46 20.62
CA THR A 216 40.05 40.51 20.88
C THR A 216 41.31 40.30 20.05
N PRO A 217 42.18 41.32 19.88
CA PRO A 217 43.47 41.14 19.21
C PRO A 217 44.33 40.07 19.90
N SER A 218 44.29 39.98 21.23
CA SER A 218 45.01 38.96 22.01
C SER A 218 44.56 37.54 21.67
N ASP A 219 43.25 37.30 21.55
CA ASP A 219 42.72 35.98 21.20
C ASP A 219 43.16 35.54 19.79
N LEU A 220 43.24 36.49 18.84
CA LEU A 220 43.75 36.19 17.49
C LEU A 220 45.27 35.99 17.46
N MET A 221 46.04 36.67 18.31
CA MET A 221 47.47 36.41 18.45
C MET A 221 47.71 34.99 18.97
N GLU A 222 46.94 34.55 19.98
CA GLU A 222 47.01 33.18 20.51
C GLU A 222 46.54 32.13 19.48
N LYS A 223 45.37 32.35 18.86
CA LYS A 223 44.74 31.37 17.96
C LYS A 223 45.40 31.25 16.58
N LYS A 224 45.91 32.37 16.02
CA LYS A 224 46.43 32.43 14.63
C LYS A 224 47.91 32.81 14.54
N ALA A 225 48.63 32.97 15.66
CA ALA A 225 50.03 33.40 15.71
C ALA A 225 50.34 34.69 14.93
N LEU A 226 49.38 35.62 14.90
CA LEU A 226 49.48 36.92 14.21
C LEU A 226 50.32 37.92 15.02
N THR A 227 50.85 38.95 14.34
CA THR A 227 51.38 40.13 15.04
C THR A 227 50.24 40.95 15.65
N GLU A 228 50.51 41.74 16.69
CA GLU A 228 49.50 42.61 17.31
C GLU A 228 48.81 43.54 16.30
N LYS A 229 49.58 44.08 15.34
CA LYS A 229 49.07 44.94 14.27
C LYS A 229 48.15 44.18 13.32
N ASP A 230 48.53 42.98 12.90
CA ASP A 230 47.74 42.17 11.97
C ASP A 230 46.47 41.63 12.65
N ALA A 231 46.57 41.23 13.92
CA ALA A 231 45.43 40.87 14.75
C ALA A 231 44.45 42.05 14.91
N ALA A 232 44.93 43.26 15.18
CA ALA A 232 44.07 44.45 15.30
C ALA A 232 43.38 44.82 13.97
N MET A 233 44.08 44.67 12.83
CA MET A 233 43.49 44.84 11.50
C MET A 233 42.42 43.78 11.20
N GLU A 234 42.67 42.52 11.55
CA GLU A 234 41.74 41.41 11.36
C GLU A 234 40.49 41.56 12.27
N VAL A 235 40.63 41.89 13.56
CA VAL A 235 39.49 42.22 14.43
C VAL A 235 38.63 43.35 13.85
N THR A 236 39.28 44.39 13.28
CA THR A 236 38.57 45.50 12.62
C THR A 236 37.85 45.05 11.35
N SER A 237 38.45 44.17 10.55
CA SER A 237 37.86 43.53 9.37
C SER A 237 36.63 42.69 9.76
N MET A 238 36.77 41.84 10.78
CA MET A 238 35.71 40.98 11.30
C MET A 238 34.54 41.78 11.89
N SER A 239 34.79 42.83 12.67
CA SER A 239 33.73 43.71 13.20
C SER A 239 32.98 44.46 12.09
N ARG A 240 33.68 44.93 11.05
CA ARG A 240 33.02 45.49 9.86
C ARG A 240 32.13 44.47 9.16
N ARG A 241 32.57 43.22 9.00
CA ARG A 241 31.74 42.13 8.45
C ARG A 241 30.53 41.82 9.35
N ARG A 242 30.70 41.72 10.67
CA ARG A 242 29.60 41.53 11.63
C ARG A 242 28.54 42.62 11.51
N MET A 243 28.93 43.89 11.45
CA MET A 243 27.99 45.01 11.27
C MET A 243 27.30 44.96 9.90
N MET A 244 28.03 44.64 8.82
CA MET A 244 27.48 44.47 7.46
C MET A 244 26.50 43.30 7.36
N TYR A 245 26.70 42.25 8.15
CA TYR A 245 25.82 41.08 8.25
C TYR A 245 24.77 41.21 9.38
N HIS A 246 24.64 42.38 10.01
CA HIS A 246 23.74 42.67 11.14
C HIS A 246 23.87 41.71 12.35
N MET A 247 25.04 41.10 12.54
CA MET A 247 25.37 40.24 13.68
C MET A 247 25.72 41.03 14.94
N SER A 248 26.15 42.28 14.76
CA SER A 248 26.42 43.23 15.84
C SER A 248 25.87 44.62 15.49
N ARG A 249 25.60 45.44 16.52
CA ARG A 249 25.32 46.88 16.38
C ARG A 249 26.44 47.72 16.98
N PRO A 250 26.71 48.92 16.44
CA PRO A 250 27.61 49.86 17.11
C PRO A 250 27.03 50.24 18.47
N LYS A 251 27.82 50.15 19.54
CA LYS A 251 27.39 50.55 20.88
C LYS A 251 27.24 52.07 20.90
N ALA A 252 26.01 52.55 21.17
CA ALA A 252 25.73 53.98 21.27
C ALA A 252 26.74 54.64 22.23
N THR A 253 27.30 55.77 21.80
CA THR A 253 28.52 56.34 22.35
C THR A 253 28.43 56.57 23.87
N MET A 254 29.31 55.89 24.61
CA MET A 254 29.82 56.48 25.85
C MET A 254 30.43 57.84 25.51
N LYS A 255 30.30 58.81 26.44
CA LYS A 255 30.81 60.17 26.26
C LYS A 255 32.28 60.13 25.81
N ARG A 256 32.62 61.05 24.92
CA ARG A 256 33.91 61.20 24.24
C ARG A 256 35.01 61.60 25.22
N GLU A 257 35.43 60.67 26.07
CA GLU A 257 36.61 60.83 26.93
C GLU A 257 37.87 60.77 26.05
N ASN A 258 38.82 61.67 26.33
CA ASN A 258 39.86 62.12 25.39
C ASN A 258 41.02 61.12 25.15
N ASN A 259 40.80 59.82 25.30
CA ASN A 259 41.83 58.80 25.05
C ASN A 259 41.98 58.52 23.54
N VAL A 260 42.69 59.43 22.87
CA VAL A 260 43.22 59.27 21.51
C VAL A 260 44.25 58.13 21.51
N GLY A 261 43.79 56.90 21.24
CA GLY A 261 44.66 55.73 21.14
C GLY A 261 43.95 54.37 21.12
N GLN A 262 42.78 54.23 21.77
CA GLN A 262 42.07 52.95 21.89
C GLN A 262 40.64 53.00 21.33
N GLY A 263 40.51 53.50 20.10
CA GLY A 263 39.26 53.49 19.33
C GLY A 263 38.87 52.10 18.80
N LEU A 264 39.01 51.04 19.60
CA LEU A 264 38.44 49.73 19.28
C LEU A 264 36.91 49.89 19.22
N PHE A 265 36.33 49.49 18.09
CA PHE A 265 34.88 49.54 17.85
C PHE A 265 34.16 48.74 18.95
N ARG A 266 33.59 49.45 19.94
CA ARG A 266 32.68 48.82 20.91
C ARG A 266 31.41 48.49 20.16
N GLU A 267 31.27 47.23 19.78
CA GLU A 267 30.06 46.65 19.24
C GLU A 267 29.29 45.91 20.34
N GLU A 268 28.01 45.66 20.09
CA GLU A 268 27.14 44.83 20.92
C GLU A 268 26.63 43.68 20.05
N PRO A 269 26.89 42.41 20.41
CA PRO A 269 26.41 41.27 19.65
C PRO A 269 24.88 41.21 19.71
N LEU A 270 24.25 40.97 18.57
CA LEU A 270 22.79 40.83 18.45
C LEU A 270 22.34 39.37 18.40
N ILE A 271 23.28 38.46 18.15
CA ILE A 271 23.05 37.03 17.99
C ILE A 271 23.65 36.25 19.17
N LYS A 272 23.08 35.09 19.47
CA LYS A 272 23.67 34.12 20.39
C LYS A 272 24.42 33.00 19.64
N ALA A 273 25.21 32.23 20.39
CA ALA A 273 25.99 31.11 19.89
C ALA A 273 25.14 29.87 19.57
N ASP A 274 23.97 29.71 20.20
CA ASP A 274 23.03 28.60 20.03
C ASP A 274 22.01 28.81 18.90
N GLU A 275 22.06 29.96 18.21
CA GLU A 275 21.16 30.21 17.08
C GLU A 275 21.70 29.69 15.75
N VAL A 276 20.84 29.03 14.98
CA VAL A 276 21.06 28.70 13.57
C VAL A 276 20.12 29.53 12.69
N SER A 277 20.62 29.97 11.53
CA SER A 277 19.78 30.52 10.46
C SER A 277 20.21 29.99 9.08
N ILE A 278 19.25 29.65 8.23
CA ILE A 278 19.48 29.26 6.84
C ILE A 278 18.67 30.22 5.97
N VAL A 279 19.32 30.85 4.99
CA VAL A 279 18.67 31.77 4.05
C VAL A 279 18.97 31.35 2.62
N ILE A 280 17.92 31.14 1.83
CA ILE A 280 17.94 30.74 0.43
C ILE A 280 17.31 31.88 -0.38
N VAL A 281 17.99 32.43 -1.37
CA VAL A 281 17.48 33.49 -2.24
C VAL A 281 17.60 33.07 -3.69
N GLY A 282 16.49 33.11 -4.44
CA GLY A 282 16.46 32.68 -5.84
C GLY A 282 15.67 31.39 -6.07
N LEU A 283 14.55 31.21 -5.38
CA LEU A 283 13.57 30.19 -5.71
C LEU A 283 12.62 30.70 -6.82
N PRO A 284 12.10 29.81 -7.70
CA PRO A 284 11.13 30.18 -8.74
C PRO A 284 9.90 30.91 -8.20
N ASN A 285 9.31 31.78 -9.01
CA ASN A 285 8.22 32.69 -8.59
C ASN A 285 6.82 32.05 -8.64
N ASP A 286 6.67 30.91 -9.31
CA ASP A 286 5.44 30.14 -9.49
C ASP A 286 5.12 29.20 -8.30
N ILE A 287 6.09 28.95 -7.42
CA ILE A 287 5.92 28.06 -6.27
C ILE A 287 5.13 28.78 -5.17
N THR A 288 4.07 28.16 -4.67
CA THR A 288 3.28 28.70 -3.56
C THR A 288 3.82 28.24 -2.19
N PRO A 289 3.51 28.92 -1.08
CA PRO A 289 3.90 28.48 0.27
C PRO A 289 3.43 27.05 0.61
N GLU A 290 2.30 26.60 0.05
CA GLU A 290 1.82 25.22 0.16
C GLU A 290 2.78 24.23 -0.50
N ALA A 291 3.24 24.52 -1.72
CA ALA A 291 4.21 23.68 -2.44
C ALA A 291 5.61 23.72 -1.81
N ILE A 292 5.94 24.77 -1.05
CA ILE A 292 7.18 24.85 -0.26
C ILE A 292 7.10 23.95 0.98
N PHE A 293 5.97 23.96 1.70
CA PHE A 293 5.85 23.32 3.02
C PHE A 293 5.06 22.01 3.06
N CYS A 294 4.47 21.55 1.96
CA CYS A 294 3.74 20.27 1.93
C CYS A 294 4.62 19.04 2.25
N GLY A 295 5.95 19.16 2.27
CA GLY A 295 6.85 18.12 2.79
C GLY A 295 6.62 17.78 4.28
N THR A 296 6.02 18.69 5.07
CA THR A 296 5.80 18.52 6.51
C THR A 296 4.35 18.81 6.92
N PHE A 297 3.66 17.77 7.41
CA PHE A 297 2.22 17.73 7.68
C PHE A 297 1.71 18.83 8.61
N GLY A 298 2.52 19.23 9.59
CA GLY A 298 2.18 20.27 10.55
C GLY A 298 2.28 21.70 10.01
N LEU A 299 3.12 21.94 8.99
CA LEU A 299 3.37 23.28 8.44
C LEU A 299 2.27 23.74 7.48
N PHE A 300 1.62 22.80 6.78
CA PHE A 300 0.41 23.09 6.01
C PHE A 300 -0.63 21.99 6.24
N LYS A 301 -1.52 22.22 7.23
CA LYS A 301 -2.54 21.24 7.63
C LYS A 301 -3.57 21.05 6.49
N PRO A 302 -3.87 19.80 6.09
CA PRO A 302 -4.87 19.53 5.07
C PRO A 302 -6.26 20.07 5.44
N LEU A 303 -7.02 20.54 4.45
CA LEU A 303 -8.36 21.12 4.64
C LEU A 303 -9.39 20.13 5.22
N ARG A 304 -9.20 18.82 4.98
CA ARG A 304 -10.02 17.74 5.55
C ARG A 304 -9.11 16.72 6.21
N LEU A 305 -9.31 16.52 7.50
CA LEU A 305 -8.53 15.65 8.38
C LEU A 305 -9.50 14.82 9.23
N TRP A 306 -9.29 13.50 9.24
CA TRP A 306 -10.05 12.55 10.05
C TRP A 306 -9.08 11.81 10.97
N ARG A 307 -9.22 12.03 12.28
CA ARG A 307 -8.43 11.37 13.32
C ARG A 307 -9.14 10.10 13.78
N ILE A 308 -8.45 8.97 13.79
CA ILE A 308 -8.99 7.73 14.36
C ILE A 308 -8.73 7.73 15.88
N PRO A 309 -9.75 7.71 16.75
CA PRO A 309 -9.56 7.70 18.20
C PRO A 309 -8.71 6.51 18.65
N ASN A 310 -7.75 6.77 19.55
CA ASN A 310 -6.83 5.77 20.13
C ASN A 310 -5.93 5.02 19.12
N ALA A 311 -5.85 5.46 17.86
CA ALA A 311 -4.97 4.88 16.85
C ALA A 311 -3.87 5.84 16.40
N LEU A 312 -2.84 5.30 15.76
CA LEU A 312 -1.63 6.03 15.32
C LEU A 312 -1.79 6.66 13.92
N PHE A 313 -3.03 6.90 13.47
CA PHE A 313 -3.37 7.26 12.10
C PHE A 313 -4.26 8.50 12.05
N GLU A 314 -3.84 9.46 11.23
CA GLU A 314 -4.71 10.52 10.71
C GLU A 314 -4.85 10.33 9.21
N PHE A 315 -6.08 10.30 8.71
CA PHE A 315 -6.37 10.28 7.28
C PHE A 315 -6.71 11.70 6.83
N PHE A 316 -6.37 12.05 5.60
CA PHE A 316 -6.69 13.38 5.07
C PHE A 316 -6.91 13.33 3.56
N LYS A 317 -7.64 14.33 3.04
CA LYS A 317 -7.81 14.46 1.58
C LYS A 317 -6.58 15.15 0.99
N THR A 318 -5.93 14.52 0.02
CA THR A 318 -4.71 15.06 -0.60
C THR A 318 -5.02 16.24 -1.53
N PRO A 319 -4.11 17.23 -1.65
CA PRO A 319 -4.19 18.22 -2.70
C PRO A 319 -3.87 17.55 -4.04
N GLY A 320 -4.89 17.31 -4.86
CA GLY A 320 -4.79 16.55 -6.11
C GLY A 320 -4.88 15.04 -5.91
N ASN A 321 -4.99 14.30 -7.02
CA ASN A 321 -5.19 12.84 -7.06
C ASN A 321 -3.88 12.05 -6.84
N VAL A 322 -3.06 12.49 -5.90
CA VAL A 322 -1.75 11.88 -5.59
C VAL A 322 -1.75 11.49 -4.11
N PRO A 323 -1.63 10.19 -3.77
CA PRO A 323 -1.65 9.73 -2.38
C PRO A 323 -0.36 10.17 -1.68
N LEU A 324 -0.48 10.80 -0.52
CA LEU A 324 0.65 11.26 0.28
C LEU A 324 0.76 10.43 1.57
N PHE A 325 1.94 9.86 1.82
CA PHE A 325 2.26 9.20 3.08
C PHE A 325 3.16 10.09 3.94
N TYR A 326 2.71 10.46 5.13
CA TYR A 326 3.54 11.10 6.14
C TYR A 326 3.87 10.08 7.24
N TYR A 327 5.13 10.02 7.64
CA TYR A 327 5.60 9.30 8.81
C TYR A 327 6.06 10.31 9.86
N ARG A 328 5.41 10.31 11.03
CA ARG A 328 5.60 11.31 12.11
C ARG A 328 5.59 12.75 11.57
N GLY A 329 4.63 13.04 10.69
CA GLY A 329 4.49 14.34 10.04
C GLY A 329 5.46 14.65 8.90
N GLN A 330 6.36 13.74 8.50
CA GLN A 330 7.26 13.93 7.36
C GLN A 330 6.84 13.13 6.13
N LEU A 331 6.66 13.81 4.99
CA LEU A 331 6.28 13.17 3.73
C LEU A 331 7.31 12.11 3.34
N MET A 332 6.88 10.95 2.85
CA MET A 332 7.76 9.86 2.39
C MET A 332 7.62 9.69 0.87
N PRO A 333 8.70 9.83 0.08
CA PRO A 333 8.60 9.97 -1.37
C PRO A 333 8.31 8.66 -2.12
N SER A 334 8.52 7.50 -1.48
CA SER A 334 8.58 6.18 -2.11
C SER A 334 7.58 5.15 -1.57
N LEU A 335 6.73 5.51 -0.60
CA LEU A 335 5.75 4.56 -0.05
C LEU A 335 4.37 4.70 -0.71
N HIS A 336 4.10 3.84 -1.69
CA HIS A 336 2.74 3.61 -2.18
C HIS A 336 1.91 2.87 -1.13
N ILE A 337 0.83 3.51 -0.65
CA ILE A 337 -0.07 2.97 0.39
C ILE A 337 -1.21 2.13 -0.22
N GLY A 338 -1.43 2.16 -1.54
CA GLY A 338 -2.61 1.56 -2.20
C GLY A 338 -3.86 2.47 -2.22
N LEU A 339 -3.76 3.67 -1.66
CA LEU A 339 -4.76 4.75 -1.75
C LEU A 339 -4.48 5.66 -2.97
N ALA A 340 -5.36 6.63 -3.25
CA ALA A 340 -5.29 7.52 -4.41
C ALA A 340 -5.50 9.02 -4.08
N GLN A 341 -6.60 9.39 -3.42
CA GLN A 341 -6.89 10.74 -2.92
C GLN A 341 -6.87 10.82 -1.38
N VAL A 342 -6.88 9.69 -0.69
CA VAL A 342 -6.74 9.64 0.77
C VAL A 342 -5.27 9.46 1.13
N GLY A 343 -4.71 10.46 1.78
CA GLY A 343 -3.38 10.41 2.38
C GLY A 343 -3.43 9.93 3.83
N ILE A 344 -2.28 9.50 4.35
CA ILE A 344 -2.13 9.00 5.73
C ILE A 344 -0.96 9.69 6.40
N ASN A 345 -1.17 10.19 7.63
CA ASN A 345 -0.10 10.51 8.56
C ASN A 345 -0.03 9.42 9.65
N TYR A 346 1.07 8.69 9.68
CA TYR A 346 1.32 7.60 10.64
C TYR A 346 2.32 8.02 11.71
N HIS A 347 1.87 8.02 12.97
CA HIS A 347 2.64 8.50 14.11
C HIS A 347 3.46 7.42 14.84
N GLY A 348 3.34 6.16 14.42
CA GLY A 348 4.01 5.04 15.08
C GLY A 348 5.51 4.95 14.83
N THR A 349 6.02 3.72 14.66
CA THR A 349 7.44 3.48 14.40
C THR A 349 7.60 2.59 13.19
N LEU A 350 8.41 3.04 12.23
CA LEU A 350 8.80 2.31 11.04
C LEU A 350 10.33 2.23 10.96
N GLU A 351 10.81 1.15 10.34
CA GLU A 351 12.22 0.96 10.05
C GLU A 351 12.51 1.52 8.65
N ILE A 352 13.42 2.50 8.55
CA ILE A 352 13.70 3.23 7.30
C ILE A 352 15.11 2.91 6.80
N CYS A 353 15.24 2.62 5.50
CA CYS A 353 16.51 2.42 4.80
C CYS A 353 17.35 3.71 4.80
N PRO A 354 18.56 3.75 5.42
CA PRO A 354 19.27 5.01 5.65
C PRO A 354 19.85 5.76 4.45
N LYS A 355 19.59 5.28 3.23
CA LYS A 355 20.09 5.87 1.97
C LYS A 355 18.98 6.24 1.00
N THR A 356 17.85 5.53 1.04
CA THR A 356 16.76 5.67 0.07
C THR A 356 15.51 6.32 0.67
N PHE A 357 15.47 6.52 1.99
CA PHE A 357 14.28 6.96 2.73
C PHE A 357 13.05 6.06 2.49
N GLU A 358 13.27 4.80 2.12
CA GLU A 358 12.23 3.79 1.94
C GLU A 358 11.95 3.05 3.25
N VAL A 359 10.70 2.65 3.46
CA VAL A 359 10.32 1.80 4.58
C VAL A 359 10.70 0.34 4.28
N LYS A 360 11.37 -0.33 5.21
CA LYS A 360 11.72 -1.76 5.08
C LYS A 360 10.47 -2.62 5.23
N LYS A 361 9.85 -2.99 4.10
CA LYS A 361 8.58 -3.74 4.07
C LYS A 361 8.67 -5.12 4.73
N ASP A 362 9.83 -5.77 4.69
CA ASP A 362 10.05 -7.08 5.32
C ASP A 362 10.22 -7.01 6.85
N HIS A 363 10.26 -5.82 7.44
CA HIS A 363 10.48 -5.64 8.87
C HIS A 363 9.18 -5.82 9.68
N VAL A 364 9.29 -6.39 10.88
CA VAL A 364 8.15 -6.66 11.78
C VAL A 364 7.34 -5.40 12.12
N LEU A 365 7.99 -4.23 12.15
CA LEU A 365 7.29 -2.95 12.36
C LEU A 365 6.39 -2.56 11.18
N TYR A 366 6.75 -2.91 9.95
CA TYR A 366 5.89 -2.67 8.78
C TYR A 366 4.67 -3.60 8.78
N GLN A 367 4.86 -4.88 9.13
CA GLN A 367 3.75 -5.82 9.30
C GLN A 367 2.77 -5.34 10.39
N ARG A 368 3.29 -4.83 11.52
CA ARG A 368 2.49 -4.21 12.58
C ARG A 368 1.76 -2.96 12.09
N TYR A 369 2.42 -2.10 11.30
CA TYR A 369 1.80 -0.94 10.66
C TYR A 369 0.63 -1.35 9.75
N GLN A 370 0.80 -2.37 8.88
CA GLN A 370 -0.26 -2.85 8.00
C GLN A 370 -1.47 -3.37 8.79
N HIS A 371 -1.23 -4.13 9.86
CA HIS A 371 -2.29 -4.64 10.72
C HIS A 371 -3.07 -3.50 11.43
N LEU A 372 -2.37 -2.55 12.04
CA LEU A 372 -3.02 -1.39 12.69
C LEU A 372 -3.72 -0.48 11.66
N LEU A 373 -3.24 -0.43 10.41
CA LEU A 373 -3.90 0.29 9.33
C LEU A 373 -5.21 -0.38 8.91
N GLN A 374 -5.25 -1.71 8.82
CA GLN A 374 -6.49 -2.46 8.58
C GLN A 374 -7.53 -2.16 9.66
N GLU A 375 -7.13 -2.17 10.95
CA GLU A 375 -8.00 -1.82 12.07
C GLU A 375 -8.49 -0.37 12.00
N ALA A 376 -7.62 0.58 11.66
CA ALA A 376 -7.96 1.99 11.52
C ALA A 376 -8.94 2.26 10.37
N ILE A 377 -8.76 1.59 9.23
CA ILE A 377 -9.67 1.62 8.07
C ILE A 377 -11.02 0.99 8.43
N GLN A 378 -11.01 -0.16 9.13
CA GLN A 378 -12.23 -0.81 9.59
C GLN A 378 -13.02 0.09 10.55
N TYR A 379 -12.35 0.75 11.48
CA TYR A 379 -12.96 1.73 12.37
C TYR A 379 -13.58 2.89 11.56
N ALA A 380 -12.88 3.39 10.54
CA ALA A 380 -13.38 4.44 9.68
C ALA A 380 -14.71 4.05 8.98
N PHE A 381 -14.79 2.85 8.39
CA PHE A 381 -16.03 2.35 7.79
C PHE A 381 -17.18 2.22 8.80
N CYS A 382 -16.91 1.84 10.04
CA CYS A 382 -17.94 1.68 11.08
C CYS A 382 -18.40 2.99 11.73
N HIS A 383 -17.52 3.99 11.85
CA HIS A 383 -17.72 5.13 12.76
C HIS A 383 -17.46 6.52 12.17
N LEU A 384 -16.84 6.63 10.98
CA LEU A 384 -16.50 7.90 10.34
C LEU A 384 -17.04 7.92 8.90
N PRO A 385 -18.35 8.15 8.69
CA PRO A 385 -19.00 7.98 7.40
C PRO A 385 -18.39 8.84 6.28
N GLU A 386 -17.93 10.06 6.59
CA GLU A 386 -17.24 10.90 5.60
C GLU A 386 -15.95 10.25 5.07
N LEU A 387 -15.10 9.75 5.97
CA LEU A 387 -13.86 9.06 5.61
C LEU A 387 -14.16 7.73 4.91
N ALA A 388 -15.18 7.00 5.35
CA ALA A 388 -15.63 5.76 4.70
C ALA A 388 -16.01 5.99 3.22
N VAL A 389 -16.70 7.09 2.92
CA VAL A 389 -17.06 7.47 1.54
C VAL A 389 -15.82 7.86 0.73
N GLU A 390 -14.88 8.62 1.30
CA GLU A 390 -13.63 8.98 0.59
C GLU A 390 -12.76 7.73 0.32
N LEU A 391 -12.66 6.79 1.27
CA LEU A 391 -12.00 5.50 1.09
C LEU A 391 -12.70 4.62 0.04
N ALA A 392 -14.02 4.60 0.01
CA ALA A 392 -14.80 3.89 -1.01
C ALA A 392 -14.59 4.52 -2.41
N CYS A 393 -14.64 5.86 -2.54
CA CYS A 393 -14.25 6.55 -3.78
C CYS A 393 -12.84 6.11 -4.22
N ASP A 394 -11.87 6.09 -3.29
CA ASP A 394 -10.49 5.71 -3.55
C ASP A 394 -10.35 4.29 -4.11
N MET A 395 -11.08 3.32 -3.56
CA MET A 395 -11.09 1.93 -4.07
C MET A 395 -11.59 1.83 -5.50
N MET A 396 -12.55 2.68 -5.89
CA MET A 396 -13.26 2.60 -7.16
C MET A 396 -12.61 3.39 -8.28
N MET A 397 -11.82 4.41 -7.95
CA MET A 397 -11.06 5.16 -8.94
C MET A 397 -9.98 4.31 -9.60
N ARG A 398 -9.94 4.35 -10.93
CA ARG A 398 -8.82 3.81 -11.72
C ARG A 398 -7.66 4.79 -11.66
N LEU A 399 -6.45 4.27 -11.39
CA LEU A 399 -5.22 5.02 -11.63
C LEU A 399 -4.78 4.72 -13.06
N GLU A 400 -4.69 5.75 -13.90
CA GLU A 400 -4.17 5.61 -15.26
C GLU A 400 -2.67 5.28 -15.19
N GLY A 401 -2.27 4.13 -15.75
CA GLY A 401 -0.87 3.72 -15.86
C GLY A 401 -0.15 3.30 -14.56
N GLY A 402 -0.86 3.15 -13.43
CA GLY A 402 -0.26 2.77 -12.14
C GLY A 402 0.00 1.28 -11.96
N GLU A 403 0.92 0.92 -11.06
CA GLU A 403 1.07 -0.46 -10.58
C GLU A 403 -0.23 -1.01 -9.97
N PRO A 404 -0.48 -2.33 -10.04
CA PRO A 404 -1.68 -2.93 -9.49
C PRO A 404 -1.72 -2.74 -7.97
N ARG A 405 -2.66 -1.91 -7.49
CA ARG A 405 -2.84 -1.65 -6.06
C ARG A 405 -2.92 -2.94 -5.25
N SER A 406 -2.19 -2.96 -4.13
CA SER A 406 -2.46 -3.88 -3.03
C SER A 406 -3.73 -3.41 -2.33
N PHE A 407 -4.73 -4.28 -2.27
CA PHE A 407 -5.94 -4.09 -1.46
C PHE A 407 -5.84 -4.86 -0.13
N ASP A 408 -4.65 -5.37 0.22
CA ASP A 408 -4.42 -6.20 1.40
C ASP A 408 -4.60 -5.42 2.71
N ILE A 409 -4.62 -4.09 2.66
CA ILE A 409 -4.99 -3.19 3.77
C ILE A 409 -6.50 -3.14 4.03
N PHE A 410 -7.32 -3.75 3.17
CA PHE A 410 -8.78 -3.76 3.28
C PHE A 410 -9.28 -5.17 3.63
N VAL A 411 -9.30 -5.47 4.93
CA VAL A 411 -9.83 -6.73 5.47
C VAL A 411 -11.15 -6.42 6.21
N PRO A 412 -12.32 -6.55 5.56
CA PRO A 412 -13.57 -6.17 6.19
C PRO A 412 -14.03 -7.16 7.26
N MET A 413 -14.52 -6.64 8.37
CA MET A 413 -15.19 -7.40 9.41
C MET A 413 -16.64 -7.74 9.02
N ARG A 414 -17.04 -8.97 9.34
CA ARG A 414 -18.43 -9.41 9.19
C ARG A 414 -19.34 -8.70 10.20
N GLY A 415 -20.57 -8.37 9.78
CA GLY A 415 -21.58 -7.75 10.64
C GLY A 415 -21.66 -6.21 10.55
N HIS A 416 -20.94 -5.60 9.61
CA HIS A 416 -21.00 -4.15 9.31
C HIS A 416 -21.41 -3.87 7.86
N ASP A 417 -22.13 -4.81 7.23
CA ASP A 417 -22.64 -4.77 5.86
C ASP A 417 -23.36 -3.46 5.52
N ALA A 418 -24.24 -2.99 6.41
CA ALA A 418 -24.99 -1.75 6.22
C ALA A 418 -24.08 -0.50 6.12
N ALA A 419 -23.00 -0.45 6.90
CA ALA A 419 -22.07 0.69 6.91
C ALA A 419 -21.23 0.73 5.63
N TYR A 420 -20.69 -0.43 5.21
CA TYR A 420 -20.01 -0.55 3.92
C TYR A 420 -20.95 -0.22 2.75
N ARG A 421 -22.18 -0.76 2.74
CA ARG A 421 -23.17 -0.47 1.70
C ARG A 421 -23.43 1.03 1.59
N SER A 422 -23.68 1.71 2.72
CA SER A 422 -23.92 3.15 2.74
C SER A 422 -22.72 3.96 2.23
N ALA A 423 -21.49 3.58 2.61
CA ALA A 423 -20.28 4.24 2.14
C ALA A 423 -20.08 4.10 0.62
N PHE A 424 -20.27 2.88 0.08
CA PHE A 424 -20.18 2.62 -1.36
C PHE A 424 -21.30 3.32 -2.15
N CYS A 425 -22.55 3.31 -1.67
CA CYS A 425 -23.67 4.06 -2.29
C CYS A 425 -23.35 5.55 -2.43
N ALA A 426 -23.01 6.22 -1.33
CA ALA A 426 -22.71 7.64 -1.34
C ALA A 426 -21.43 7.98 -2.15
N ALA A 427 -20.50 7.03 -2.28
CA ALA A 427 -19.34 7.17 -3.16
C ALA A 427 -19.71 7.06 -4.65
N TRP A 428 -20.63 6.16 -5.03
CA TRP A 428 -21.15 6.09 -6.41
C TRP A 428 -21.99 7.31 -6.78
N GLU A 429 -22.90 7.75 -5.90
CA GLU A 429 -23.68 8.99 -6.10
C GLU A 429 -22.79 10.21 -6.34
N ARG A 430 -21.64 10.28 -5.65
CA ARG A 430 -20.64 11.33 -5.83
C ARG A 430 -19.86 11.21 -7.15
N MET A 431 -19.58 9.99 -7.62
CA MET A 431 -18.88 9.75 -8.88
C MET A 431 -19.79 9.84 -10.11
N CYS A 432 -21.10 9.65 -9.94
CA CYS A 432 -22.10 9.66 -11.00
C CYS A 432 -23.33 10.52 -10.58
N PRO A 433 -23.16 11.86 -10.45
CA PRO A 433 -24.21 12.75 -9.94
C PRO A 433 -25.47 12.80 -10.84
N ASP A 434 -25.32 12.56 -12.14
CA ASP A 434 -26.43 12.51 -13.11
C ASP A 434 -27.17 11.15 -13.14
N GLY A 435 -26.89 10.27 -12.18
CA GLY A 435 -27.47 8.93 -12.09
C GLY A 435 -28.99 8.93 -11.81
N PRO A 436 -29.75 7.94 -12.32
CA PRO A 436 -31.19 7.83 -12.04
C PRO A 436 -31.48 7.54 -10.56
N GLN A 437 -31.82 8.58 -9.79
CA GLN A 437 -32.08 8.51 -8.33
C GLN A 437 -33.19 7.51 -7.90
N ILE A 438 -34.00 7.03 -8.83
CA ILE A 438 -35.17 6.16 -8.55
C ILE A 438 -34.78 4.66 -8.49
N LYS A 439 -33.67 4.25 -9.11
CA LYS A 439 -33.28 2.84 -9.18
C LYS A 439 -32.16 2.52 -8.20
N GLN A 440 -32.23 1.33 -7.57
CA GLN A 440 -31.19 0.84 -6.67
C GLN A 440 -29.90 0.52 -7.46
N MET A 441 -28.76 1.01 -6.98
CA MET A 441 -27.43 0.67 -7.52
C MET A 441 -26.95 -0.68 -6.98
N TYR A 442 -26.29 -1.46 -7.84
CA TYR A 442 -25.75 -2.78 -7.52
C TYR A 442 -24.35 -2.97 -8.14
N PRO A 443 -23.31 -3.29 -7.36
CA PRO A 443 -21.95 -3.51 -7.86
C PRO A 443 -21.82 -4.88 -8.56
N TYR A 444 -21.05 -4.94 -9.64
CA TYR A 444 -20.65 -6.18 -10.30
C TYR A 444 -19.16 -6.19 -10.65
N GLN A 445 -18.60 -7.39 -10.85
CA GLN A 445 -17.22 -7.54 -11.31
C GLN A 445 -17.11 -7.04 -12.75
N GLU A 446 -16.15 -6.17 -13.05
CA GLU A 446 -16.02 -5.58 -14.39
C GLU A 446 -15.80 -6.65 -15.47
N SER A 447 -15.12 -7.76 -15.16
CA SER A 447 -14.96 -8.90 -16.06
C SER A 447 -16.24 -9.73 -16.27
N ALA A 448 -17.27 -9.56 -15.44
CA ALA A 448 -18.48 -10.37 -15.43
C ALA A 448 -19.69 -9.68 -16.08
N LEU A 449 -19.62 -9.40 -17.39
CA LEU A 449 -20.72 -8.77 -18.15
C LEU A 449 -22.06 -9.54 -18.12
N GLU A 450 -22.07 -10.81 -17.74
CA GLU A 450 -23.30 -11.57 -17.47
C GLU A 450 -24.05 -11.05 -16.22
N GLU A 451 -23.31 -10.61 -15.20
CA GLU A 451 -23.88 -10.07 -13.96
C GLU A 451 -24.60 -8.76 -14.23
N PHE A 452 -24.04 -7.89 -15.09
CA PHE A 452 -24.67 -6.65 -15.51
C PHE A 452 -26.08 -6.86 -16.08
N ARG A 453 -26.25 -7.82 -17.01
CA ARG A 453 -27.56 -8.12 -17.62
C ARG A 453 -28.57 -8.58 -16.57
N LEU A 454 -28.14 -9.44 -15.64
CA LEU A 454 -28.99 -9.91 -14.55
C LEU A 454 -29.41 -8.75 -13.62
N ILE A 455 -28.53 -7.78 -13.36
CA ILE A 455 -28.87 -6.56 -12.60
C ILE A 455 -29.92 -5.72 -13.34
N GLU A 456 -29.81 -5.56 -14.66
CA GLU A 456 -30.81 -4.85 -15.46
C GLU A 456 -32.18 -5.53 -15.43
N GLU A 457 -32.24 -6.87 -15.45
CA GLU A 457 -33.48 -7.65 -15.31
C GLU A 457 -34.17 -7.43 -13.95
N PHE A 458 -33.39 -7.17 -12.89
CA PHE A 458 -33.94 -6.74 -11.58
C PHE A 458 -34.36 -5.27 -11.53
N ASN A 459 -34.30 -4.54 -12.67
CA ASN A 459 -34.57 -3.11 -12.76
C ASN A 459 -33.64 -2.25 -11.86
N MET A 460 -32.43 -2.74 -11.61
CA MET A 460 -31.38 -2.05 -10.86
C MET A 460 -30.38 -1.37 -11.81
N ILE A 461 -29.50 -0.51 -11.27
CA ILE A 461 -28.38 0.09 -12.01
C ILE A 461 -27.12 -0.74 -11.72
N GLY A 462 -26.60 -1.41 -12.75
CA GLY A 462 -25.32 -2.11 -12.65
C GLY A 462 -24.14 -1.14 -12.63
N GLN A 463 -23.32 -1.23 -11.59
CA GLN A 463 -22.14 -0.38 -11.40
C GLN A 463 -20.86 -1.22 -11.45
N PRO A 464 -19.97 -1.04 -12.45
CA PRO A 464 -18.75 -1.82 -12.54
C PRO A 464 -17.77 -1.46 -11.43
N VAL A 465 -17.18 -2.49 -10.81
CA VAL A 465 -16.17 -2.37 -9.75
C VAL A 465 -14.97 -3.25 -10.10
N PRO A 466 -13.72 -2.82 -9.84
CA PRO A 466 -12.55 -3.67 -10.06
C PRO A 466 -12.67 -5.02 -9.32
N ASP A 467 -12.41 -6.12 -10.03
CA ASP A 467 -12.64 -7.49 -9.54
C ASP A 467 -12.04 -7.76 -8.15
N LYS A 468 -10.85 -7.21 -7.86
CA LYS A 468 -10.21 -7.29 -6.53
C LYS A 468 -11.05 -6.63 -5.43
N VAL A 469 -11.60 -5.44 -5.67
CA VAL A 469 -12.44 -4.72 -4.68
C VAL A 469 -13.72 -5.50 -4.43
N MET A 470 -14.35 -6.05 -5.47
CA MET A 470 -15.54 -6.89 -5.32
C MET A 470 -15.23 -8.16 -4.51
N ALA A 471 -14.15 -8.86 -4.83
CA ALA A 471 -13.77 -10.13 -4.21
C ALA A 471 -13.14 -10.02 -2.81
N GLN A 472 -12.47 -8.90 -2.47
CA GLN A 472 -11.77 -8.72 -1.20
C GLN A 472 -12.51 -7.80 -0.21
N VAL A 473 -13.33 -6.84 -0.71
CA VAL A 473 -14.00 -5.84 0.13
C VAL A 473 -15.52 -5.96 0.10
N ILE A 474 -16.15 -5.84 -1.06
CA ILE A 474 -17.62 -5.72 -1.15
C ILE A 474 -18.32 -7.02 -0.73
N VAL A 475 -17.94 -8.16 -1.32
CA VAL A 475 -18.55 -9.45 -0.96
C VAL A 475 -18.14 -9.89 0.46
N PRO A 476 -16.86 -9.84 0.89
CA PRO A 476 -16.48 -10.28 2.23
C PRO A 476 -17.01 -9.42 3.39
N SER A 477 -17.30 -8.12 3.16
CA SER A 477 -17.99 -7.27 4.14
C SER A 477 -19.48 -7.61 4.31
N GLY A 478 -20.06 -8.34 3.36
CA GLY A 478 -21.50 -8.59 3.27
C GLY A 478 -22.30 -7.41 2.74
N ALA A 479 -21.66 -6.27 2.40
CA ALA A 479 -22.33 -5.07 1.89
C ALA A 479 -23.24 -5.39 0.70
N TYR A 480 -22.76 -6.23 -0.20
CA TYR A 480 -23.55 -6.86 -1.24
C TYR A 480 -23.19 -8.34 -1.32
N ILE A 481 -24.21 -9.19 -1.41
CA ILE A 481 -24.03 -10.59 -1.84
C ILE A 481 -23.76 -10.64 -3.36
N PRO A 482 -23.15 -11.69 -3.90
CA PRO A 482 -23.07 -11.89 -5.35
C PRO A 482 -24.45 -11.84 -6.00
N ILE A 483 -24.60 -11.22 -7.19
CA ILE A 483 -25.93 -11.06 -7.82
C ILE A 483 -26.60 -12.41 -8.12
N LYS A 484 -25.82 -13.46 -8.42
CA LYS A 484 -26.34 -14.82 -8.65
C LYS A 484 -26.94 -15.41 -7.37
N GLU A 485 -26.33 -15.18 -6.20
CA GLU A 485 -26.90 -15.54 -4.89
C GLU A 485 -28.14 -14.70 -4.57
N HIS A 486 -28.13 -13.40 -4.87
CA HIS A 486 -29.34 -12.55 -4.72
C HIS A 486 -30.51 -13.06 -5.55
N ALA A 487 -30.25 -13.47 -6.80
CA ALA A 487 -31.25 -13.99 -7.71
C ALA A 487 -31.85 -15.32 -7.22
N GLU A 488 -31.00 -16.22 -6.72
CA GLU A 488 -31.40 -17.45 -6.02
C GLU A 488 -32.30 -17.14 -4.80
N ASP A 489 -31.89 -16.18 -3.97
CA ASP A 489 -32.65 -15.76 -2.79
C ASP A 489 -33.99 -15.07 -3.14
N VAL A 490 -34.08 -14.36 -4.27
CA VAL A 490 -35.34 -13.80 -4.77
C VAL A 490 -36.26 -14.90 -5.30
N LEU A 491 -35.77 -15.83 -6.12
CA LEU A 491 -36.54 -16.97 -6.63
C LEU A 491 -37.22 -17.73 -5.49
N LEU A 492 -36.47 -18.10 -4.45
CA LEU A 492 -36.98 -18.86 -3.30
C LEU A 492 -38.03 -18.11 -2.46
N ARG A 493 -38.11 -16.79 -2.57
CA ARG A 493 -39.11 -15.95 -1.86
C ARG A 493 -40.35 -15.66 -2.70
N ARG A 494 -40.39 -16.05 -3.99
CA ARG A 494 -41.55 -15.83 -4.86
C ARG A 494 -42.71 -16.77 -4.50
N ARG A 495 -43.93 -16.31 -4.80
CA ARG A 495 -45.14 -17.10 -4.57
C ARG A 495 -45.29 -18.16 -5.65
N GLY A 496 -45.78 -19.34 -5.24
CA GLY A 496 -46.13 -20.42 -6.15
C GLY A 496 -47.24 -20.00 -7.12
N VAL A 497 -47.09 -20.39 -8.40
CA VAL A 497 -48.06 -20.17 -9.47
C VAL A 497 -48.78 -21.49 -9.78
N GLY A 498 -50.04 -21.40 -10.20
CA GLY A 498 -50.83 -22.58 -10.59
C GLY A 498 -50.23 -23.33 -11.77
N SER A 499 -50.50 -24.63 -11.86
CA SER A 499 -49.93 -25.54 -12.87
C SER A 499 -50.53 -25.40 -14.27
N GLY A 500 -50.84 -24.17 -14.71
CA GLY A 500 -51.47 -23.87 -16.00
C GLY A 500 -50.54 -23.94 -17.21
N PHE A 501 -49.22 -23.93 -17.00
CA PHE A 501 -48.23 -24.02 -18.06
C PHE A 501 -48.13 -25.45 -18.59
N VAL A 502 -48.41 -25.64 -19.89
CA VAL A 502 -48.42 -26.96 -20.54
C VAL A 502 -47.18 -27.76 -20.19
N GLY A 503 -45.99 -27.24 -20.52
CA GLY A 503 -44.69 -27.90 -20.30
C GLY A 503 -44.34 -28.25 -18.84
N PHE A 504 -45.01 -27.66 -17.84
CA PHE A 504 -44.73 -27.94 -16.44
C PHE A 504 -45.12 -29.36 -16.03
N VAL A 505 -46.16 -29.93 -16.66
CA VAL A 505 -46.60 -31.31 -16.41
C VAL A 505 -45.55 -32.30 -16.92
N GLN A 506 -44.96 -32.06 -18.09
CA GLN A 506 -43.85 -32.85 -18.63
C GLN A 506 -42.60 -32.65 -17.76
N PHE A 507 -42.27 -31.41 -17.38
CA PHE A 507 -41.15 -31.15 -16.47
C PHE A 507 -41.27 -31.93 -15.15
N ARG A 508 -42.44 -31.90 -14.50
CA ARG A 508 -42.72 -32.69 -13.30
C ARG A 508 -42.50 -34.19 -13.53
N ARG A 509 -43.07 -34.76 -14.61
CA ARG A 509 -42.87 -36.18 -14.97
C ARG A 509 -41.39 -36.52 -15.17
N ALA A 510 -40.61 -35.64 -15.79
CA ALA A 510 -39.18 -35.84 -16.01
C ALA A 510 -38.38 -35.83 -14.69
N ILE A 511 -38.67 -34.88 -13.78
CA ILE A 511 -38.04 -34.84 -12.45
C ILE A 511 -38.39 -36.08 -11.63
N LEU A 512 -39.65 -36.50 -11.59
CA LEU A 512 -40.07 -37.72 -10.88
C LEU A 512 -39.40 -38.99 -11.42
N TYR A 513 -38.99 -39.01 -12.70
CA TYR A 513 -38.23 -40.11 -13.28
C TYR A 513 -36.74 -40.07 -12.92
N VAL A 514 -36.12 -38.87 -12.93
CA VAL A 514 -34.69 -38.69 -12.55
C VAL A 514 -34.50 -38.86 -11.04
N PHE A 515 -35.46 -38.43 -10.24
CA PHE A 515 -35.44 -38.41 -8.78
C PHE A 515 -36.65 -39.19 -8.24
N PRO A 516 -36.60 -40.54 -8.17
CA PRO A 516 -37.77 -41.36 -7.80
C PRO A 516 -38.29 -41.17 -6.37
N TRP A 517 -37.53 -40.48 -5.51
CA TRP A 517 -37.96 -40.09 -4.17
C TRP A 517 -38.80 -38.80 -4.15
N ALA A 518 -38.74 -38.00 -5.22
CA ALA A 518 -39.48 -36.75 -5.31
C ALA A 518 -40.97 -37.00 -5.54
N THR A 519 -41.80 -36.06 -5.09
CA THR A 519 -43.25 -36.05 -5.26
C THR A 519 -43.69 -34.80 -6.04
N ASN A 520 -44.96 -34.76 -6.49
CA ASN A 520 -45.49 -33.57 -7.17
C ASN A 520 -45.46 -32.31 -6.27
N SER A 521 -45.51 -32.47 -4.94
CA SER A 521 -45.37 -31.38 -3.97
C SER A 521 -43.95 -30.82 -3.90
N ASP A 522 -42.93 -31.62 -4.29
CA ASP A 522 -41.52 -31.23 -4.20
C ASP A 522 -41.04 -30.48 -5.46
N ILE A 523 -41.97 -30.09 -6.33
CA ILE A 523 -41.69 -29.41 -7.60
C ILE A 523 -42.67 -28.25 -7.73
N VAL A 524 -42.21 -27.04 -7.45
CA VAL A 524 -43.03 -25.82 -7.37
C VAL A 524 -42.60 -24.85 -8.46
N MET A 525 -43.56 -24.32 -9.22
CA MET A 525 -43.32 -23.18 -10.11
C MET A 525 -43.66 -21.88 -9.38
N VAL A 526 -42.85 -20.84 -9.53
CA VAL A 526 -43.01 -19.54 -8.86
C VAL A 526 -42.99 -18.37 -9.84
N ASP A 527 -43.56 -17.25 -9.43
CA ASP A 527 -43.67 -16.01 -10.23
C ASP A 527 -42.31 -15.29 -10.34
N TYR A 528 -41.48 -15.76 -11.27
CA TYR A 528 -40.12 -15.32 -11.50
C TYR A 528 -39.76 -15.42 -12.99
N THR A 529 -39.47 -14.29 -13.63
CA THR A 529 -39.26 -14.17 -15.09
C THR A 529 -37.81 -13.88 -15.50
N ASN A 530 -36.90 -13.78 -14.54
CA ASN A 530 -35.51 -13.39 -14.83
C ASN A 530 -34.71 -14.60 -15.35
N SER A 531 -33.67 -14.34 -16.14
CA SER A 531 -32.92 -15.35 -16.90
C SER A 531 -32.09 -16.29 -16.03
N TYR A 532 -31.75 -15.89 -14.81
CA TYR A 532 -31.04 -16.69 -13.81
C TYR A 532 -31.59 -16.45 -12.40
N PRO A 533 -31.62 -17.46 -11.50
CA PRO A 533 -31.60 -18.88 -11.82
C PRO A 533 -32.95 -19.30 -12.42
N ARG A 534 -32.93 -20.24 -13.36
CA ARG A 534 -34.17 -20.75 -13.98
C ARG A 534 -34.84 -21.81 -13.12
N ILE A 535 -34.03 -22.58 -12.39
CA ILE A 535 -34.45 -23.59 -11.42
C ILE A 535 -33.40 -23.72 -10.32
N LEU A 536 -33.84 -24.01 -9.10
CA LEU A 536 -32.99 -24.22 -7.93
C LEU A 536 -33.52 -25.37 -7.07
N TRP A 537 -32.61 -26.12 -6.46
CA TRP A 537 -32.93 -27.06 -5.37
C TRP A 537 -32.85 -26.31 -4.03
N ASP A 538 -33.98 -26.14 -3.35
CA ASP A 538 -33.99 -25.60 -1.99
C ASP A 538 -33.73 -26.71 -0.97
N ASP A 539 -32.54 -26.71 -0.37
CA ASP A 539 -32.18 -27.67 0.66
C ASP A 539 -32.97 -27.47 1.98
N LYS A 540 -33.66 -26.35 2.20
CA LYS A 540 -34.49 -26.13 3.39
C LYS A 540 -35.86 -26.79 3.26
N THR A 541 -36.57 -26.54 2.16
CA THR A 541 -37.89 -27.15 1.91
C THR A 541 -37.80 -28.54 1.26
N LYS A 542 -36.64 -28.92 0.73
CA LYS A 542 -36.41 -30.13 -0.10
C LYS A 542 -37.25 -30.12 -1.39
N GLN A 543 -37.30 -28.97 -2.06
CA GLN A 543 -38.10 -28.77 -3.26
C GLN A 543 -37.27 -28.22 -4.43
N PHE A 544 -37.63 -28.64 -5.65
CA PHE A 544 -37.22 -27.96 -6.88
C PHE A 544 -38.13 -26.75 -7.12
N VAL A 545 -37.55 -25.55 -7.02
CA VAL A 545 -38.23 -24.27 -7.26
C VAL A 545 -37.88 -23.80 -8.68
N LEU A 546 -38.90 -23.65 -9.52
CA LEU A 546 -38.82 -23.38 -10.95
C LEU A 546 -39.38 -21.98 -11.25
N GLY A 547 -38.62 -21.13 -11.95
CA GLY A 547 -39.15 -19.86 -12.49
C GLY A 547 -40.11 -20.07 -13.67
N ILE A 548 -40.82 -19.03 -14.08
CA ILE A 548 -41.67 -19.06 -15.29
C ILE A 548 -40.76 -19.31 -16.51
N PRO A 549 -40.97 -20.40 -17.26
CA PRO A 549 -40.01 -20.83 -18.25
C PRO A 549 -40.19 -20.09 -19.58
N HIS A 550 -39.14 -19.40 -20.02
CA HIS A 550 -39.12 -18.75 -21.34
C HIS A 550 -38.55 -19.67 -22.43
N CYS A 551 -39.31 -19.85 -23.52
CA CYS A 551 -38.94 -20.66 -24.68
C CYS A 551 -38.24 -19.81 -25.74
N THR A 552 -36.96 -20.06 -26.03
CA THR A 552 -36.21 -19.28 -27.03
C THR A 552 -36.51 -19.65 -28.48
N LEU A 553 -37.22 -20.77 -28.70
CA LEU A 553 -37.53 -21.31 -30.03
C LEU A 553 -38.96 -20.99 -30.51
N HIS A 554 -39.88 -20.70 -29.57
CA HIS A 554 -41.29 -20.47 -29.86
C HIS A 554 -41.78 -19.30 -29.00
N LEU A 555 -42.53 -18.38 -29.61
CA LEU A 555 -43.15 -17.24 -28.92
C LEU A 555 -44.41 -17.61 -28.11
N GLU A 556 -44.83 -18.88 -28.18
CA GLU A 556 -46.02 -19.40 -27.50
C GLU A 556 -45.66 -19.94 -26.11
N ASP A 557 -46.38 -19.47 -25.08
CA ASP A 557 -46.21 -19.88 -23.67
C ASP A 557 -46.53 -21.37 -23.42
N GLU A 558 -47.11 -22.07 -24.39
CA GLU A 558 -47.46 -23.50 -24.34
C GLU A 558 -46.33 -24.43 -24.83
N CYS A 559 -45.18 -23.88 -25.23
CA CYS A 559 -43.97 -24.63 -25.60
C CYS A 559 -43.49 -25.57 -24.47
N SER A 560 -42.99 -26.77 -24.84
CA SER A 560 -42.29 -27.70 -23.93
C SER A 560 -40.78 -27.86 -24.20
N CYS A 561 -40.24 -27.14 -25.18
CA CYS A 561 -38.83 -27.26 -25.62
C CYS A 561 -37.81 -26.74 -24.58
N TRP A 562 -38.26 -26.03 -23.55
CA TRP A 562 -37.44 -25.61 -22.41
C TRP A 562 -37.21 -26.75 -21.39
N VAL A 563 -38.00 -27.83 -21.42
CA VAL A 563 -37.91 -28.92 -20.42
C VAL A 563 -36.51 -29.56 -20.36
N PRO A 564 -35.82 -29.91 -21.48
CA PRO A 564 -34.48 -30.51 -21.43
C PRO A 564 -33.40 -29.65 -20.74
N PRO A 565 -33.17 -28.37 -21.09
CA PRO A 565 -32.14 -27.57 -20.42
C PRO A 565 -32.45 -27.36 -18.93
N TYR A 566 -33.71 -27.16 -18.56
CA TYR A 566 -34.11 -26.99 -17.16
C TYR A 566 -33.93 -28.27 -16.35
N LEU A 567 -34.13 -29.45 -16.96
CA LEU A 567 -33.90 -30.74 -16.30
C LEU A 567 -32.42 -30.98 -16.00
N LEU A 568 -31.52 -30.52 -16.88
CA LEU A 568 -30.08 -30.54 -16.64
C LEU A 568 -29.67 -29.56 -15.53
N GLU A 569 -30.29 -28.38 -15.47
CA GLU A 569 -30.04 -27.40 -14.39
C GLU A 569 -30.58 -27.88 -13.03
N ALA A 570 -31.71 -28.59 -13.01
CA ALA A 570 -32.22 -29.24 -11.79
C ALA A 570 -31.22 -30.28 -11.24
N ARG A 571 -30.62 -31.09 -12.12
CA ARG A 571 -29.50 -31.98 -11.74
C ARG A 571 -28.33 -31.19 -11.18
N ASP A 572 -27.89 -30.16 -11.90
CA ASP A 572 -26.66 -29.44 -11.55
C ASP A 572 -26.81 -28.66 -10.24
N THR A 573 -27.99 -28.14 -9.93
CA THR A 573 -28.29 -27.53 -8.63
C THR A 573 -28.36 -28.58 -7.52
N TYR A 574 -29.11 -29.67 -7.71
CA TYR A 574 -29.18 -30.77 -6.72
C TYR A 574 -27.79 -31.36 -6.38
N CYS A 575 -26.94 -31.59 -7.38
CA CYS A 575 -25.61 -32.18 -7.23
C CYS A 575 -24.54 -31.22 -6.67
N LYS A 576 -24.81 -29.91 -6.61
CA LYS A 576 -23.91 -28.92 -5.98
C LYS A 576 -24.04 -28.91 -4.45
N HIS A 577 -25.16 -29.37 -3.88
CA HIS A 577 -25.37 -29.33 -2.43
C HIS A 577 -24.58 -30.44 -1.69
N PRO A 578 -23.80 -30.10 -0.64
CA PRO A 578 -22.97 -31.07 0.09
C PRO A 578 -23.78 -32.20 0.73
N THR A 579 -24.94 -31.87 1.30
CA THR A 579 -25.90 -32.78 1.96
C THR A 579 -26.37 -33.94 1.07
N ASN A 580 -26.27 -33.77 -0.25
CA ASN A 580 -26.62 -34.80 -1.22
C ASN A 580 -25.41 -35.67 -1.62
N ARG A 581 -24.19 -35.14 -1.60
CA ARG A 581 -22.95 -35.89 -1.94
C ARG A 581 -22.65 -37.01 -0.95
N ASP A 582 -22.78 -36.73 0.34
CA ASP A 582 -22.33 -37.65 1.40
C ASP A 582 -23.22 -38.90 1.55
N LYS A 583 -24.43 -38.90 0.94
CA LYS A 583 -25.35 -40.05 0.97
C LYS A 583 -24.93 -41.23 0.10
N GLY A 584 -23.89 -41.10 -0.73
CA GLY A 584 -23.44 -42.16 -1.65
C GLY A 584 -24.40 -42.47 -2.82
N GLU A 585 -25.64 -41.97 -2.78
CA GLU A 585 -26.66 -42.13 -3.82
C GLU A 585 -26.44 -41.26 -5.06
N VAL A 586 -25.43 -40.37 -5.07
CA VAL A 586 -25.03 -39.63 -6.28
C VAL A 586 -24.20 -40.54 -7.20
N THR A 587 -24.84 -41.62 -7.67
CA THR A 587 -24.45 -42.24 -8.93
C THR A 587 -24.47 -41.15 -9.99
N THR A 588 -23.40 -41.03 -10.78
CA THR A 588 -23.34 -40.08 -11.90
C THR A 588 -24.50 -40.35 -12.85
N PHE A 589 -25.56 -39.54 -12.77
CA PHE A 589 -26.74 -39.69 -13.63
C PHE A 589 -26.30 -39.56 -15.10
N SER A 590 -26.32 -40.68 -15.84
CA SER A 590 -25.96 -40.67 -17.27
C SER A 590 -26.89 -39.72 -18.04
N TYR A 591 -26.37 -39.07 -19.07
CA TYR A 591 -27.18 -38.35 -20.06
C TYR A 591 -28.30 -39.22 -20.64
N ASP A 592 -28.12 -40.54 -20.71
CA ASP A 592 -29.17 -41.50 -21.11
C ASP A 592 -30.40 -41.46 -20.20
N VAL A 593 -30.21 -41.25 -18.89
CA VAL A 593 -31.30 -41.19 -17.90
C VAL A 593 -32.11 -39.92 -18.13
N PHE A 594 -31.46 -38.79 -18.40
CA PHE A 594 -32.12 -37.53 -18.73
C PHE A 594 -32.84 -37.58 -20.08
N PHE A 595 -32.22 -38.19 -21.10
CA PHE A 595 -32.85 -38.36 -22.40
C PHE A 595 -34.09 -39.27 -22.30
N ARG A 596 -34.04 -40.36 -21.52
CA ARG A 596 -35.19 -41.21 -21.22
C ARG A 596 -36.26 -40.46 -20.41
N ALA A 597 -35.87 -39.72 -19.37
CA ALA A 597 -36.78 -38.90 -18.56
C ALA A 597 -37.56 -37.91 -19.42
N TYR A 598 -36.86 -37.19 -20.31
CA TYR A 598 -37.48 -36.26 -21.25
C TYR A 598 -38.37 -36.97 -22.27
N ALA A 599 -37.90 -38.05 -22.89
CA ALA A 599 -38.68 -38.80 -23.87
C ALA A 599 -40.00 -39.32 -23.25
N LEU A 600 -39.95 -39.92 -22.06
CA LEU A 600 -41.14 -40.40 -21.34
C LEU A 600 -42.05 -39.24 -20.92
N ALA A 601 -41.49 -38.13 -20.42
CA ALA A 601 -42.25 -36.93 -20.11
C ALA A 601 -43.03 -36.39 -21.33
N MET A 602 -42.42 -36.43 -22.52
CA MET A 602 -43.03 -36.05 -23.80
C MET A 602 -43.97 -37.12 -24.40
N GLY A 603 -44.26 -38.21 -23.69
CA GLY A 603 -45.20 -39.24 -24.13
C GLY A 603 -44.60 -40.30 -25.06
N ALA A 604 -43.28 -40.44 -25.12
CA ALA A 604 -42.59 -41.47 -25.93
C ALA A 604 -42.62 -42.88 -25.31
N ASP A 605 -43.64 -43.19 -24.49
CA ASP A 605 -43.82 -44.47 -23.76
C ASP A 605 -43.81 -45.73 -24.64
N ARG A 606 -43.88 -45.55 -25.97
CA ARG A 606 -43.80 -46.62 -26.98
C ARG A 606 -42.36 -47.08 -27.29
N PHE A 607 -41.32 -46.39 -26.81
CA PHE A 607 -39.92 -46.77 -27.05
C PHE A 607 -39.32 -47.61 -25.90
N GLN A 608 -39.91 -48.77 -25.62
CA GLN A 608 -39.21 -49.80 -24.84
C GLN A 608 -38.07 -50.40 -25.68
N VAL A 609 -36.84 -49.93 -25.46
CA VAL A 609 -35.64 -50.60 -25.97
C VAL A 609 -35.40 -51.84 -25.11
N ASP A 610 -35.64 -53.01 -25.70
CA ASP A 610 -35.53 -54.33 -25.07
C ASP A 610 -34.15 -54.55 -24.41
N ASN A 611 -34.12 -54.67 -23.09
CA ASN A 611 -32.89 -54.92 -22.30
C ASN A 611 -32.35 -56.36 -22.42
N ARG A 612 -32.66 -57.08 -23.51
CA ARG A 612 -32.52 -58.54 -23.60
C ARG A 612 -31.12 -59.05 -23.98
N ALA A 613 -30.17 -58.16 -24.28
CA ALA A 613 -28.85 -58.50 -24.84
C ALA A 613 -27.70 -58.64 -23.80
N LYS A 614 -27.98 -59.17 -22.59
CA LYS A 614 -26.94 -59.36 -21.53
C LYS A 614 -26.51 -60.81 -21.26
N GLY A 615 -27.02 -61.79 -22.00
CA GLY A 615 -26.69 -63.20 -21.78
C GLY A 615 -26.47 -63.98 -23.07
N LEU A 616 -25.26 -63.90 -23.66
CA LEU A 616 -24.66 -64.88 -24.59
C LEU A 616 -23.29 -64.38 -25.10
N LEU A 617 -22.21 -64.64 -24.35
CA LEU A 617 -20.83 -64.58 -24.90
C LEU A 617 -19.89 -65.46 -24.06
N ALA A 618 -20.04 -66.78 -24.21
CA ALA A 618 -19.13 -67.77 -23.65
C ALA A 618 -18.68 -68.76 -24.73
N LYS A 619 -17.37 -69.02 -24.77
CA LYS A 619 -16.62 -70.06 -25.53
C LYS A 619 -16.03 -69.71 -26.92
N LYS A 620 -14.69 -69.77 -26.93
CA LYS A 620 -13.76 -70.39 -27.92
C LYS A 620 -13.36 -69.65 -29.22
N ARG A 621 -12.15 -69.09 -29.14
CA ARG A 621 -10.94 -69.42 -29.97
C ARG A 621 -11.16 -70.16 -31.31
N LYS A 622 -10.65 -69.58 -32.40
CA LYS A 622 -9.40 -70.01 -33.10
C LYS A 622 -8.99 -69.03 -34.22
N THR A 623 -7.67 -68.83 -34.37
CA THR A 623 -6.95 -68.19 -35.49
C THR A 623 -6.52 -69.26 -36.53
N PRO A 624 -5.80 -68.99 -37.65
CA PRO A 624 -5.34 -67.74 -38.34
C PRO A 624 -5.70 -67.79 -39.87
N PRO A 625 -4.87 -67.39 -40.89
CA PRO A 625 -3.97 -66.24 -41.15
C PRO A 625 -4.23 -65.48 -42.50
N SER A 626 -3.50 -64.36 -42.75
CA SER A 626 -3.06 -63.85 -44.10
C SER A 626 -4.16 -63.32 -45.08
N SER A 627 -4.00 -62.32 -45.97
CA SER A 627 -2.83 -61.61 -46.57
C SER A 627 -3.13 -60.14 -46.98
N ARG A 628 -2.07 -59.38 -47.32
CA ARG A 628 -2.04 -58.10 -48.10
C ARG A 628 -2.33 -58.32 -49.61
N PRO A 629 -2.23 -57.33 -50.56
CA PRO A 629 -2.06 -55.84 -50.49
C PRO A 629 -2.98 -54.99 -51.42
N GLY A 630 -2.81 -53.66 -51.36
CA GLY A 630 -2.90 -52.73 -52.51
C GLY A 630 -4.16 -51.85 -52.59
N ASP A 631 -4.15 -50.67 -53.23
CA ASP A 631 -3.13 -49.67 -53.61
C ASP A 631 -3.89 -48.52 -54.33
N GLN A 632 -3.31 -47.31 -54.45
CA GLN A 632 -3.82 -46.16 -55.27
C GLN A 632 -5.13 -45.46 -54.77
N GLN A 633 -5.35 -44.14 -54.91
CA GLN A 633 -4.60 -43.06 -55.57
C GLN A 633 -4.91 -41.67 -54.93
N GLU A 634 -3.94 -40.75 -55.00
CA GLU A 634 -4.06 -39.27 -54.77
C GLU A 634 -4.82 -38.56 -55.96
N PRO A 635 -5.01 -37.21 -56.10
CA PRO A 635 -4.29 -36.07 -55.45
C PRO A 635 -4.97 -34.68 -55.21
N THR A 636 -4.50 -33.98 -54.15
CA THR A 636 -4.25 -32.49 -54.06
C THR A 636 -5.45 -31.49 -54.12
N LYS A 637 -5.41 -30.21 -53.68
CA LYS A 637 -4.39 -29.19 -53.27
C LYS A 637 -4.93 -28.40 -52.04
N ARG A 638 -4.17 -28.12 -50.94
CA ARG A 638 -3.26 -26.98 -50.62
C ARG A 638 -3.88 -25.55 -50.66
N PRO A 639 -3.44 -24.56 -49.84
CA PRO A 639 -2.41 -24.56 -48.77
C PRO A 639 -2.81 -23.91 -47.40
N CYS A 640 -1.88 -24.00 -46.43
CA CYS A 640 -1.78 -23.34 -45.09
C CYS A 640 -1.65 -21.78 -45.19
N PRO A 641 -1.51 -20.93 -44.12
CA PRO A 641 -0.99 -21.14 -42.72
C PRO A 641 -1.81 -20.44 -41.58
N ASP A 642 -1.49 -20.42 -40.25
CA ASP A 642 -0.69 -21.28 -39.33
C ASP A 642 -0.98 -20.97 -37.81
N VAL A 643 -0.41 -21.79 -36.89
CA VAL A 643 0.26 -21.50 -35.58
C VAL A 643 -0.12 -20.22 -34.77
N GLN A 644 -0.37 -20.22 -33.44
CA GLN A 644 -0.49 -21.23 -32.35
C GLN A 644 -1.28 -20.63 -31.15
N PRO A 645 -1.74 -21.46 -30.17
CA PRO A 645 -2.43 -20.98 -28.96
C PRO A 645 -1.64 -21.18 -27.64
N GLY A 646 -1.94 -20.35 -26.63
CA GLY A 646 -1.58 -20.56 -25.21
C GLY A 646 -2.11 -19.39 -24.34
N GLY A 647 -2.45 -19.53 -23.05
CA GLY A 647 -2.62 -20.70 -22.17
C GLY A 647 -3.53 -20.31 -20.99
N ILE A 648 -4.41 -21.20 -20.48
CA ILE A 648 -4.22 -21.94 -19.21
C ILE A 648 -3.88 -20.99 -18.04
N LEU A 649 -4.86 -20.57 -17.22
CA LEU A 649 -5.31 -21.20 -15.96
C LEU A 649 -4.18 -21.36 -14.91
N SER A 650 -4.40 -20.96 -13.65
CA SER A 650 -4.93 -21.91 -12.65
C SER A 650 -5.52 -21.26 -11.38
N ARG A 651 -6.54 -21.92 -10.81
CA ARG A 651 -6.95 -21.83 -9.39
C ARG A 651 -5.87 -22.58 -8.55
N SER A 652 -5.46 -22.13 -7.37
CA SER A 652 -6.21 -22.02 -6.10
C SER A 652 -6.87 -23.34 -5.67
N ALA A 653 -6.21 -24.07 -4.78
CA ALA A 653 -6.80 -25.11 -3.96
C ALA A 653 -6.74 -24.67 -2.48
N ARG A 654 -7.86 -24.80 -1.78
CA ARG A 654 -7.94 -24.75 -0.32
C ARG A 654 -8.40 -26.12 0.15
N ASP A 655 -7.62 -26.74 1.01
CA ASP A 655 -8.10 -27.89 1.78
C ASP A 655 -8.84 -27.43 3.05
N LYS A 656 -9.80 -28.28 3.39
CA LYS A 656 -10.56 -28.43 4.63
C LYS A 656 -10.25 -29.87 5.10
N ASP A 657 -10.46 -30.33 6.34
CA ASP A 657 -11.20 -29.82 7.49
C ASP A 657 -10.73 -30.60 8.76
N ASN A 658 -11.30 -30.28 9.92
CA ASN A 658 -11.34 -31.10 11.16
C ASN A 658 -10.00 -31.30 11.93
N GLY A 659 -9.93 -31.24 13.27
CA GLY A 659 -10.92 -30.96 14.31
C GLY A 659 -11.37 -32.18 15.12
N MET A 660 -11.00 -32.25 16.41
CA MET A 660 -11.94 -32.46 17.55
C MET A 660 -11.24 -32.51 18.93
N GLU A 661 -11.92 -31.85 19.87
CA GLU A 661 -12.11 -32.17 21.29
C GLU A 661 -10.99 -32.08 22.37
N VAL A 662 -11.53 -31.88 23.57
CA VAL A 662 -10.91 -31.48 24.84
C VAL A 662 -10.97 -32.67 25.80
N VAL A 663 -9.94 -32.86 26.65
CA VAL A 663 -10.07 -33.21 28.09
C VAL A 663 -8.70 -33.06 28.77
N SER A 664 -8.72 -32.96 30.10
CA SER A 664 -7.70 -32.36 30.97
C SER A 664 -6.61 -33.30 31.54
N SER A 665 -5.54 -32.64 32.02
CA SER A 665 -4.78 -32.91 33.27
C SER A 665 -3.51 -33.78 33.29
N SER A 666 -2.58 -33.29 34.13
CA SER A 666 -1.42 -33.94 34.80
C SER A 666 -0.17 -34.41 34.02
N ASP A 667 0.93 -33.69 34.28
CA ASP A 667 2.32 -34.18 34.43
C ASP A 667 2.46 -35.29 35.51
N PRO A 668 3.64 -35.95 35.68
CA PRO A 668 4.81 -36.08 34.81
C PRO A 668 5.39 -37.53 34.71
N SER A 669 6.25 -37.82 33.72
CA SER A 669 7.54 -38.57 33.91
C SER A 669 8.25 -38.92 32.59
N SER A 670 9.59 -38.90 32.62
CA SER A 670 10.52 -39.41 31.58
C SER A 670 10.68 -40.95 31.69
N PRO A 671 11.47 -41.68 30.86
CA PRO A 671 12.40 -41.20 29.82
C PRO A 671 12.46 -41.98 28.47
N ALA A 672 13.19 -41.37 27.54
CA ALA A 672 14.02 -41.96 26.46
C ALA A 672 13.69 -43.35 25.87
N HIS A 673 13.49 -43.39 24.56
CA HIS A 673 14.22 -44.33 23.69
C HIS A 673 14.54 -43.71 22.33
N SER A 674 15.82 -43.76 21.96
CA SER A 674 16.35 -43.32 20.67
C SER A 674 16.32 -44.45 19.63
N THR A 675 15.89 -44.15 18.40
CA THR A 675 16.01 -45.07 17.25
C THR A 675 16.47 -44.26 16.03
N PRO A 676 17.44 -44.74 15.22
CA PRO A 676 18.14 -43.90 14.24
C PRO A 676 17.40 -43.78 12.90
N PRO A 677 17.74 -42.78 12.07
CA PRO A 677 17.13 -42.60 10.75
C PRO A 677 17.57 -43.70 9.77
N LEU A 678 16.60 -44.41 9.20
CA LEU A 678 16.83 -45.33 8.08
C LEU A 678 17.17 -44.52 6.82
N GLN A 679 18.37 -44.74 6.29
CA GLN A 679 18.75 -44.25 4.96
C GLN A 679 18.02 -45.07 3.90
N LEU A 680 17.25 -44.41 3.03
CA LEU A 680 16.76 -45.00 1.80
C LEU A 680 17.37 -44.28 0.59
N LYS A 681 18.52 -44.77 0.15
CA LYS A 681 19.07 -44.47 -1.19
C LYS A 681 18.71 -45.63 -2.13
N ASN A 682 18.53 -45.28 -3.41
CA ASN A 682 18.46 -46.15 -4.57
C ASN A 682 17.19 -47.02 -4.71
N LEU A 683 16.21 -46.48 -5.47
CA LEU A 683 15.33 -47.29 -6.33
C LEU A 683 14.87 -46.46 -7.53
N MET A 684 15.80 -46.15 -8.42
CA MET A 684 15.48 -45.78 -9.81
C MET A 684 15.64 -47.02 -10.69
N THR A 685 14.53 -47.55 -11.22
CA THR A 685 14.35 -48.17 -12.55
C THR A 685 13.07 -49.02 -12.58
N ALA A 686 12.00 -48.47 -13.19
CA ALA A 686 10.96 -49.21 -13.92
C ALA A 686 9.92 -48.21 -14.45
N GLU A 687 9.88 -48.01 -15.78
CA GLU A 687 8.70 -47.40 -16.41
C GLU A 687 7.58 -48.45 -16.48
N PRO A 688 6.37 -48.19 -15.96
CA PRO A 688 5.24 -49.07 -16.17
C PRO A 688 4.61 -48.78 -17.55
N THR A 689 4.92 -49.61 -18.55
CA THR A 689 4.18 -49.66 -19.81
C THR A 689 2.74 -50.10 -19.55
N PHE A 690 1.82 -49.13 -19.52
CA PHE A 690 0.38 -49.40 -19.48
C PHE A 690 -0.14 -49.74 -20.89
N ASP A 691 -0.22 -51.03 -21.20
CA ASP A 691 -0.96 -51.51 -22.36
C ASP A 691 -2.47 -51.27 -22.16
N LEU A 692 -3.00 -50.26 -22.85
CA LEU A 692 -4.43 -49.99 -22.92
C LEU A 692 -5.16 -51.08 -23.72
N PRO A 693 -6.23 -51.71 -23.20
CA PRO A 693 -7.02 -52.66 -23.97
C PRO A 693 -7.67 -51.95 -25.16
N THR A 694 -7.37 -52.40 -26.38
CA THR A 694 -8.03 -51.88 -27.58
C THR A 694 -9.49 -52.35 -27.62
N ALA A 695 -10.42 -51.40 -27.51
CA ALA A 695 -11.84 -51.68 -27.52
C ALA A 695 -12.26 -52.33 -28.85
N THR A 696 -12.92 -53.49 -28.76
CA THR A 696 -13.53 -54.16 -29.91
C THR A 696 -14.64 -53.30 -30.49
N LYS A 697 -14.51 -52.87 -31.75
CA LYS A 697 -15.57 -52.15 -32.47
C LYS A 697 -16.88 -52.96 -32.45
N PRO A 698 -18.04 -52.35 -32.10
CA PRO A 698 -19.32 -52.99 -32.32
C PRO A 698 -19.55 -53.15 -33.83
N LYS A 699 -19.84 -54.37 -34.25
CA LYS A 699 -20.32 -54.66 -35.60
C LYS A 699 -21.83 -54.46 -35.67
N ASP A 700 -22.29 -53.94 -36.81
CA ASP A 700 -23.65 -54.08 -37.32
C ASP A 700 -24.79 -53.41 -36.52
N MET A 701 -24.74 -52.07 -36.42
CA MET A 701 -25.94 -51.20 -36.37
C MET A 701 -25.82 -50.05 -37.39
N LEU A 702 -25.74 -50.40 -38.69
CA LEU A 702 -25.71 -49.42 -39.79
C LEU A 702 -26.74 -49.77 -40.88
N SER A 703 -28.02 -49.58 -40.55
CA SER A 703 -29.11 -49.56 -41.54
C SER A 703 -30.25 -48.57 -41.19
N HIS A 704 -30.05 -47.67 -40.22
CA HIS A 704 -31.02 -46.63 -39.89
C HIS A 704 -30.61 -45.28 -40.47
N PRO A 705 -31.47 -44.56 -41.24
CA PRO A 705 -31.09 -43.32 -41.94
C PRO A 705 -30.52 -42.21 -41.04
N LEU A 706 -30.95 -42.15 -39.78
CA LEU A 706 -30.44 -41.17 -38.81
C LEU A 706 -28.96 -41.41 -38.39
N ALA A 707 -28.41 -42.60 -38.58
CA ALA A 707 -27.04 -42.91 -38.18
C ALA A 707 -25.98 -42.14 -39.01
N GLU A 708 -26.28 -41.85 -40.29
CA GLU A 708 -25.45 -40.99 -41.13
C GLU A 708 -25.41 -39.53 -40.60
N PHE A 709 -26.53 -39.06 -40.04
CA PHE A 709 -26.63 -37.68 -39.52
C PHE A 709 -25.82 -37.46 -38.23
N PHE A 710 -25.70 -38.50 -37.37
CA PHE A 710 -24.94 -38.41 -36.12
C PHE A 710 -23.45 -38.76 -36.23
N LYS A 711 -22.99 -39.41 -37.32
CA LYS A 711 -21.57 -39.71 -37.56
C LYS A 711 -20.63 -38.49 -37.41
N PRO A 712 -20.93 -37.31 -38.00
CA PRO A 712 -20.08 -36.13 -37.83
C PRO A 712 -20.01 -35.67 -36.38
N ILE A 713 -21.16 -35.64 -35.68
CA ILE A 713 -21.30 -35.22 -34.28
C ILE A 713 -20.50 -36.13 -33.35
N MET A 714 -20.63 -37.46 -33.51
CA MET A 714 -19.83 -38.44 -32.77
C MET A 714 -18.32 -38.28 -33.05
N SER A 715 -17.92 -38.05 -34.30
CA SER A 715 -16.51 -37.82 -34.64
C SER A 715 -15.94 -36.50 -34.08
N ALA A 716 -16.79 -35.51 -33.83
CA ALA A 716 -16.42 -34.26 -33.17
C ALA A 716 -16.36 -34.46 -31.64
N TYR A 717 -17.27 -35.27 -31.09
CA TYR A 717 -17.28 -35.65 -29.68
C TYR A 717 -16.06 -36.49 -29.30
N ASP A 718 -15.68 -37.51 -30.09
CA ASP A 718 -14.47 -38.31 -29.88
C ASP A 718 -13.18 -37.47 -29.97
N ARG A 719 -13.14 -36.48 -30.88
CA ARG A 719 -12.03 -35.51 -30.96
C ARG A 719 -12.00 -34.56 -29.76
N SER A 720 -13.16 -34.12 -29.27
CA SER A 720 -13.26 -33.35 -28.02
C SER A 720 -12.75 -34.18 -26.84
N LEU A 721 -13.18 -35.44 -26.72
CA LEU A 721 -12.74 -36.37 -25.68
C LEU A 721 -11.23 -36.65 -25.70
N SER A 722 -10.62 -36.84 -26.88
CA SER A 722 -9.16 -37.01 -26.96
C SER A 722 -8.42 -35.72 -26.60
N THR A 723 -8.97 -34.55 -26.98
CA THR A 723 -8.41 -33.24 -26.62
C THR A 723 -8.48 -33.01 -25.11
N VAL A 724 -9.63 -33.28 -24.48
CA VAL A 724 -9.84 -33.19 -23.02
C VAL A 724 -8.95 -34.17 -22.27
N SER A 725 -8.80 -35.41 -22.76
CA SER A 725 -7.87 -36.40 -22.18
C SER A 725 -6.41 -35.91 -22.24
N SER A 726 -5.99 -35.33 -23.38
CA SER A 726 -4.65 -34.75 -23.52
C SER A 726 -4.41 -33.52 -22.62
N GLN A 727 -5.45 -32.72 -22.36
CA GLN A 727 -5.38 -31.59 -21.43
C GLN A 727 -5.32 -32.09 -19.97
N ALA A 728 -6.10 -33.09 -19.60
CA ALA A 728 -6.07 -33.70 -18.27
C ALA A 728 -4.67 -34.26 -17.93
N ALA A 729 -4.03 -34.94 -18.88
CA ALA A 729 -2.65 -35.42 -18.72
C ALA A 729 -1.64 -34.27 -18.52
N ARG A 730 -1.81 -33.13 -19.22
CA ARG A 730 -0.96 -31.94 -19.03
C ARG A 730 -1.19 -31.27 -17.66
N PHE A 731 -2.44 -31.19 -17.20
CA PHE A 731 -2.77 -30.66 -15.88
C PHE A 731 -2.20 -31.52 -14.76
N GLU A 732 -2.22 -32.85 -14.87
CA GLU A 732 -1.63 -33.72 -13.84
C GLU A 732 -0.10 -33.58 -13.79
N ILE A 733 0.58 -33.42 -14.93
CA ILE A 733 2.02 -33.12 -14.96
C ILE A 733 2.32 -31.74 -14.32
N GLN A 734 1.50 -30.71 -14.59
CA GLN A 734 1.65 -29.41 -13.94
C GLN A 734 1.41 -29.48 -12.43
N ARG A 735 0.40 -30.24 -11.99
CA ARG A 735 0.08 -30.49 -10.58
C ARG A 735 1.22 -31.21 -9.86
N GLN A 736 1.83 -32.22 -10.48
CA GLN A 736 2.98 -32.92 -9.91
C GLN A 736 4.21 -32.01 -9.76
N ARG A 737 4.48 -31.12 -10.74
CA ARG A 737 5.54 -30.10 -10.61
C ARG A 737 5.25 -29.13 -9.46
N PHE A 738 4.04 -28.60 -9.39
CA PHE A 738 3.63 -27.68 -8.31
C PHE A 738 3.76 -28.32 -6.92
N ILE A 739 3.42 -29.60 -6.77
CA ILE A 739 3.62 -30.35 -5.51
C ILE A 739 5.12 -30.49 -5.20
N ALA A 740 5.97 -30.81 -6.18
CA ALA A 740 7.41 -30.94 -5.97
C ALA A 740 8.08 -29.59 -5.60
N ASP A 741 7.67 -28.49 -6.24
CA ASP A 741 8.15 -27.15 -5.89
C ASP A 741 7.69 -26.74 -4.48
N LYS A 742 6.45 -27.04 -4.09
CA LYS A 742 5.94 -26.77 -2.73
C LYS A 742 6.69 -27.57 -1.65
N ILE A 743 7.07 -28.83 -1.93
CA ILE A 743 7.88 -29.63 -0.99
C ILE A 743 9.25 -28.97 -0.78
N ARG A 744 9.90 -28.48 -1.84
CA ARG A 744 11.18 -27.76 -1.74
C ARG A 744 11.04 -26.46 -0.92
N GLU A 745 9.97 -25.70 -1.13
CA GLU A 745 9.68 -24.50 -0.32
C GLU A 745 9.46 -24.83 1.16
N GLU A 746 8.73 -25.91 1.47
CA GLU A 746 8.53 -26.36 2.86
C GLU A 746 9.84 -26.84 3.52
N GLU A 747 10.74 -27.48 2.77
CA GLU A 747 12.09 -27.84 3.23
C GLU A 747 12.96 -26.59 3.52
N GLU A 748 12.97 -25.60 2.62
CA GLU A 748 13.68 -24.33 2.81
C GLU A 748 13.14 -23.53 4.01
N ILE A 749 11.82 -23.44 4.17
CA ILE A 749 11.17 -22.81 5.34
C ILE A 749 11.52 -23.56 6.63
N SER A 750 11.61 -24.90 6.59
CA SER A 750 12.03 -25.71 7.74
C SER A 750 13.48 -25.43 8.14
N ALA A 751 14.39 -25.36 7.17
CA ALA A 751 15.80 -25.01 7.39
C ALA A 751 15.96 -23.61 8.00
N LEU A 752 15.25 -22.60 7.47
CA LEU A 752 15.24 -21.24 8.01
C LEU A 752 14.70 -21.18 9.45
N ARG A 753 13.64 -21.95 9.75
CA ARG A 753 13.11 -22.07 11.14
C ARG A 753 14.13 -22.68 12.09
N ALA A 754 14.88 -23.69 11.67
CA ALA A 754 15.95 -24.29 12.46
C ALA A 754 17.08 -23.28 12.73
N GLN A 755 17.52 -22.54 11.71
CA GLN A 755 18.52 -21.47 11.86
C GLN A 755 18.06 -20.38 12.83
N VAL A 756 16.81 -19.91 12.72
CA VAL A 756 16.24 -18.92 13.65
C VAL A 756 16.14 -19.47 15.08
N ALA A 757 15.87 -20.76 15.26
CA ALA A 757 15.87 -21.39 16.59
C ALA A 757 17.29 -21.45 17.20
N GLU A 758 18.31 -21.73 16.39
CA GLU A 758 19.72 -21.72 16.80
C GLU A 758 20.18 -20.31 17.20
N GLU A 759 19.90 -19.29 16.38
CA GLU A 759 20.24 -17.89 16.71
C GLU A 759 19.50 -17.39 17.96
N ARG A 760 18.25 -17.81 18.18
CA ARG A 760 17.54 -17.56 19.44
C ARG A 760 18.14 -18.30 20.63
N ALA A 761 18.80 -19.44 20.44
CA ALA A 761 19.55 -20.12 21.50
C ALA A 761 20.86 -19.37 21.82
N LYS A 762 21.62 -18.95 20.81
CA LYS A 762 22.82 -18.10 20.95
C LYS A 762 22.50 -16.79 21.68
N ALA A 763 21.45 -16.08 21.27
CA ALA A 763 21.01 -14.83 21.90
C ALA A 763 20.61 -15.02 23.38
N ARG A 764 20.00 -16.15 23.75
CA ARG A 764 19.70 -16.49 25.16
C ARG A 764 20.98 -16.76 25.95
N CYS A 765 21.95 -17.46 25.37
CA CYS A 765 23.26 -17.70 25.99
C CYS A 765 24.00 -16.37 26.25
N PHE A 766 24.06 -15.48 25.26
CA PHE A 766 24.67 -14.15 25.44
C PHE A 766 23.98 -13.31 26.52
N ARG A 767 22.64 -13.32 26.60
CA ARG A 767 21.92 -12.62 27.68
C ARG A 767 22.26 -13.18 29.07
N ALA A 768 22.37 -14.50 29.20
CA ALA A 768 22.78 -15.13 30.46
C ALA A 768 24.22 -14.76 30.85
N GLN A 769 25.16 -14.75 29.89
CA GLN A 769 26.53 -14.29 30.13
C GLN A 769 26.59 -12.82 30.55
N LEU A 770 25.80 -11.95 29.90
CA LEU A 770 25.76 -10.53 30.19
C LEU A 770 25.18 -10.27 31.59
N GLN A 771 24.13 -10.99 31.98
CA GLN A 771 23.56 -10.95 33.33
C GLN A 771 24.57 -11.40 34.40
N VAL A 772 25.37 -12.45 34.14
CA VAL A 772 26.45 -12.87 35.05
C VAL A 772 27.49 -11.76 35.19
N ALA A 773 27.94 -11.15 34.09
CA ALA A 773 28.89 -10.05 34.12
C ALA A 773 28.36 -8.81 34.87
N GLU A 774 27.07 -8.50 34.74
CA GLU A 774 26.42 -7.43 35.52
C GLU A 774 26.42 -7.74 37.03
N THR A 775 26.07 -8.98 37.43
CA THR A 775 26.13 -9.37 38.86
C THR A 775 27.55 -9.35 39.44
N GLU A 776 28.56 -9.68 38.64
CA GLU A 776 29.97 -9.61 39.06
C GLU A 776 30.48 -8.16 39.16
N ARG A 777 30.08 -7.28 38.23
CA ARG A 777 30.31 -5.83 38.30
C ARG A 777 29.71 -5.24 39.57
N ASP A 778 28.46 -5.57 39.88
CA ASP A 778 27.75 -5.00 41.02
C ASP A 778 28.31 -5.53 42.34
N ARG A 779 28.65 -6.82 42.42
CA ARG A 779 29.43 -7.39 43.54
C ARG A 779 30.79 -6.68 43.74
N THR A 780 31.48 -6.36 42.64
CA THR A 780 32.77 -5.63 42.69
C THR A 780 32.58 -4.20 43.19
N ARG A 781 31.52 -3.52 42.74
CA ARG A 781 31.12 -2.20 43.23
C ARG A 781 30.85 -2.21 44.73
N ASP A 782 30.09 -3.17 45.24
CA ASP A 782 29.78 -3.28 46.67
C ASP A 782 31.02 -3.57 47.52
N LEU A 783 31.95 -4.39 47.04
CA LEU A 783 33.24 -4.63 47.69
C LEU A 783 34.11 -3.36 47.74
N LEU A 784 34.09 -2.54 46.68
CA LEU A 784 34.79 -1.26 46.65
C LEU A 784 34.17 -0.26 47.63
N ILE A 785 32.84 -0.13 47.64
CA ILE A 785 32.09 0.71 48.60
C ILE A 785 32.40 0.28 50.04
N SER A 786 32.36 -1.02 50.34
CA SER A 786 32.67 -1.54 51.67
C SER A 786 34.13 -1.33 52.08
N LYS A 787 35.10 -1.30 51.14
CA LYS A 787 36.50 -0.99 51.46
C LYS A 787 36.69 0.50 51.71
N TRP A 788 36.11 1.37 50.88
CA TRP A 788 36.15 2.83 51.09
C TRP A 788 35.51 3.24 52.41
N GLY A 789 34.35 2.67 52.75
CA GLY A 789 33.68 2.95 54.03
C GLY A 789 34.50 2.61 55.28
N ARG A 790 35.43 1.64 55.20
CA ARG A 790 36.32 1.25 56.31
C ARG A 790 37.62 2.04 56.38
N ASN A 791 38.02 2.75 55.33
CA ASN A 791 39.20 3.61 55.34
C ASN A 791 38.89 5.06 55.75
N ASN A 792 37.60 5.41 55.84
CA ASN A 792 37.09 6.72 56.28
C ASN A 792 36.46 6.65 57.70
N GLN A 793 36.78 5.60 58.46
CA GLN A 793 36.54 5.44 59.90
C GLN A 793 37.88 5.22 60.60
#